data_AF-A0A8T9BIH7-F1
#
_entry.id   AF-A0A8T9BIH7-F1
#
_cell.length_a   1.000
_cell.length_b   1.000
_cell.length_c   1.000
_cell.angle_alpha   90.00
_cell.angle_beta   90.00
_cell.angle_gamma   90.00
#
_symmetry.space_group_name_H-M   'P 1'
#
loop_
_entity.id
_entity.type
_entity.pdbx_description
1 polymer ?
#
loop_
_entity_poly.entity_id
_entity_poly.type
_entity_poly.pdbx_seq_one_letter_code
_entity_poly.pdbx_strand_id
1 'polypeptide(L)'
;MAPKFKDGDVVLAFSGKWVSWAHTAAAYSAFLSALIVGVALHYHKIVENEYYGYPDEWFPSVSATIGDRYPERSFFMLFIAITSGPRFLLVGLWYLLTARPNSNLPKFVAGMGVFRTLTCGGWTYVTSTDDHDWHDIFMISYLVATLPWTLGCLALSPDNARAIKYRKYLAGAFFGTLVPLIYFFIQHKVHKVAGAYTIYAFFEWALILFDVAFDSVTALDFETFELVVKDVKGSSKGKSKLVVDKILQEEKYHQVAQVFGQTFSFSEAIDAVADVYNGFVFWSMLTSLGVLVWYFPLWYMGISGYEALVMVTVSPSLLAIRPLRLLVVKNLRMCHLLSLVGLLAYQIEDPANRLFTVGFAVWMSCLSWAATWYLEGGQPGRLESKISAWAVGLIASTAIKFAWQTNNPIWPTSHSGNGGHNGLGFILALLAVLRSTRQTPVTTNDLAIQGRKEGSSLLAGLGIGGLFFGMHSLLSDSSTMILWNWEGFPVRGPISAPHGAVTIAAMAGGLLIGLFNDTLARGWTSYGLGCIGAAILTTATNWTGYYGGLALAAYLMAASVSLIGSAARKIPAVTFGFGFLVYNFMVLFHVWVVAYAFVPGGPLVRERTDWVMLATMLLIGCGVFTSVSSTPAAQRKRFNAYLNPRKQRSYYIYVLGAIQLFSVAIAYLRFPTYDYVPYHKDDKILTAGIWTIHFSIDNEGYSSEYRMRDLIKELEIDVIGLLESDLQRIIMGNRDTTQFLAEDLGMYVDYGPGPNKHTWGAALLSKFPIVNSTHHLLPSPVGELAPAIEATLDVYGEMVDVFVFHSGQEEDPEDRRLQSEYLSKLMGASPRPSILLSYLVTKPLEGNYNTYVSDVSGMHDIDPSDWDRWCEYILYKGLKRTGYARVSRHTITDTELQVGKFLIGEKEPETAKARNALISEDQVPEGRRFPQLFRGEGVRGHRYHVFDEPRYYA
;
A
#
# COMPACT_ATOMS: atom_id res chain seq x y z
N MET A 1 -43.06 43.43 -6.63
CA MET A 1 -42.01 44.11 -7.44
C MET A 1 -41.25 43.05 -8.20
N ALA A 2 -41.32 43.04 -9.53
CA ALA A 2 -40.51 42.14 -10.35
C ALA A 2 -39.02 42.48 -10.16
N PRO A 3 -38.13 41.51 -9.93
CA PRO A 3 -36.70 41.80 -9.86
C PRO A 3 -36.24 42.31 -11.23
N LYS A 4 -35.69 43.52 -11.26
CA LYS A 4 -34.95 44.03 -12.43
C LYS A 4 -33.72 43.13 -12.62
N PHE A 5 -33.83 42.12 -13.47
CA PHE A 5 -32.70 41.27 -13.84
C PHE A 5 -31.69 42.14 -14.60
N LYS A 6 -30.50 42.34 -14.04
CA LYS A 6 -29.33 42.67 -14.87
C LYS A 6 -29.06 41.46 -15.77
N ASP A 7 -28.71 41.69 -17.03
CA ASP A 7 -28.23 40.64 -17.92
C ASP A 7 -26.92 40.08 -17.37
N GLY A 8 -27.02 39.01 -16.56
CA GLY A 8 -25.89 38.24 -16.07
C GLY A 8 -25.35 37.33 -17.16
N ASP A 9 -24.04 37.06 -17.12
CA ASP A 9 -23.38 36.20 -18.10
C ASP A 9 -23.93 34.77 -18.04
N VAL A 10 -24.13 34.17 -19.21
CA VAL A 10 -24.55 32.77 -19.33
C VAL A 10 -23.34 31.87 -19.07
N VAL A 11 -23.41 31.08 -18.02
CA VAL A 11 -22.37 30.13 -17.61
C VAL A 11 -22.53 28.79 -18.35
N LEU A 12 -23.77 28.37 -18.53
CA LEU A 12 -24.14 27.13 -19.21
C LEU A 12 -25.54 27.27 -19.82
N ALA A 13 -25.72 26.83 -21.06
CA ALA A 13 -27.02 26.72 -21.71
C ALA A 13 -27.12 25.35 -22.40
N PHE A 14 -28.23 24.65 -22.20
CA PHE A 14 -28.51 23.39 -22.88
C PHE A 14 -30.02 23.17 -23.05
N SER A 15 -30.39 22.40 -24.09
CA SER A 15 -31.80 22.10 -24.38
C SER A 15 -32.44 21.22 -23.30
N GLY A 16 -33.68 21.53 -22.93
CA GLY A 16 -34.47 20.78 -21.95
C GLY A 16 -34.66 19.30 -22.32
N LYS A 17 -34.57 18.93 -23.60
CA LYS A 17 -34.67 17.54 -24.06
C LYS A 17 -33.63 16.60 -23.42
N TRP A 18 -32.46 17.14 -23.06
CA TRP A 18 -31.40 16.36 -22.42
C TRP A 18 -31.79 15.86 -21.03
N VAL A 19 -32.74 16.51 -20.36
CA VAL A 19 -33.30 16.05 -19.09
C VAL A 19 -34.07 14.74 -19.28
N SER A 20 -34.93 14.69 -20.29
CA SER A 20 -35.70 13.48 -20.64
C SER A 20 -34.78 12.35 -21.10
N TRP A 21 -33.75 12.65 -21.90
CA TRP A 21 -32.77 11.64 -22.32
C TRP A 21 -31.92 11.13 -21.15
N ALA A 22 -31.48 12.00 -20.24
CA ALA A 22 -30.73 11.60 -19.05
C ALA A 22 -31.56 10.71 -18.13
N HIS A 23 -32.83 11.06 -17.89
CA HIS A 23 -33.78 10.21 -17.16
C HIS A 23 -33.92 8.83 -17.82
N THR A 24 -34.19 8.80 -19.13
CA THR A 24 -34.46 7.56 -19.87
C THR A 24 -33.24 6.65 -19.90
N ALA A 25 -32.06 7.21 -20.18
CA ALA A 25 -30.82 6.45 -20.25
C ALA A 25 -30.44 5.88 -18.87
N ALA A 26 -30.53 6.68 -17.80
CA ALA A 26 -30.22 6.21 -16.45
C ALA A 26 -31.22 5.15 -15.96
N ALA A 27 -32.53 5.35 -16.20
CA ALA A 27 -33.56 4.41 -15.82
C ALA A 27 -33.39 3.05 -16.53
N TYR A 28 -33.21 3.02 -17.85
CA TYR A 28 -32.97 1.76 -18.57
C TYR A 28 -31.63 1.11 -18.20
N SER A 29 -30.59 1.90 -17.91
CA SER A 29 -29.32 1.37 -17.42
C SER A 29 -29.48 0.64 -16.09
N ALA A 30 -30.35 1.13 -15.19
CA ALA A 30 -30.64 0.46 -13.92
C ALA A 30 -31.17 -0.96 -14.14
N PHE A 31 -32.21 -1.11 -14.96
CA PHE A 31 -32.85 -2.40 -15.19
C PHE A 31 -31.99 -3.34 -16.05
N LEU A 32 -31.34 -2.84 -17.10
CA LEU A 32 -30.50 -3.67 -17.97
C LEU A 32 -29.22 -4.15 -17.28
N SER A 33 -28.56 -3.28 -16.51
CA SER A 33 -27.35 -3.68 -15.77
C SER A 33 -27.66 -4.72 -14.71
N ALA A 34 -28.77 -4.56 -13.97
CA ALA A 34 -29.21 -5.55 -12.99
C ALA A 34 -29.52 -6.91 -13.66
N LEU A 35 -30.22 -6.92 -14.80
CA LEU A 35 -30.49 -8.15 -15.55
C LEU A 35 -29.22 -8.84 -16.06
N ILE A 36 -28.29 -8.09 -16.66
CA ILE A 36 -27.03 -8.65 -17.19
C ILE A 36 -26.20 -9.26 -16.05
N VAL A 37 -26.05 -8.53 -14.94
CA VAL A 37 -25.26 -8.99 -13.79
C VAL A 37 -25.95 -10.17 -13.10
N GLY A 38 -27.26 -10.11 -12.90
CA GLY A 38 -28.04 -11.18 -12.29
C GLY A 38 -28.02 -12.47 -13.10
N VAL A 39 -28.17 -12.38 -14.44
CA VAL A 39 -28.05 -13.56 -15.32
C VAL A 39 -26.60 -14.09 -15.33
N ALA A 40 -25.59 -13.23 -15.28
CA ALA A 40 -24.19 -13.68 -15.29
C ALA A 40 -23.75 -14.39 -14.00
N LEU A 41 -24.30 -13.99 -12.84
CA LEU A 41 -23.83 -14.46 -11.54
C LEU A 41 -24.82 -15.38 -10.81
N HIS A 42 -26.13 -15.13 -10.96
CA HIS A 42 -27.17 -15.73 -10.13
C HIS A 42 -28.35 -16.32 -10.93
N TYR A 43 -28.18 -16.64 -12.21
CA TYR A 43 -29.24 -17.10 -13.12
C TYR A 43 -30.24 -18.09 -12.49
N HIS A 44 -29.77 -19.24 -11.99
CA HIS A 44 -30.66 -20.27 -11.42
C HIS A 44 -31.45 -19.79 -10.21
N LYS A 45 -30.93 -18.81 -9.46
CA LYS A 45 -31.56 -18.27 -8.25
C LYS A 45 -32.61 -17.20 -8.56
N ILE A 46 -32.44 -16.45 -9.65
CA ILE A 46 -33.36 -15.35 -10.01
C ILE A 46 -34.52 -15.81 -10.91
N VAL A 47 -34.42 -16.99 -11.53
CA VAL A 47 -35.52 -17.62 -12.30
C VAL A 47 -36.38 -18.55 -11.45
N GLU A 48 -36.02 -18.78 -10.19
CA GLU A 48 -36.74 -19.64 -9.27
C GLU A 48 -37.92 -18.89 -8.64
N ASN A 49 -39.08 -19.56 -8.55
CA ASN A 49 -40.24 -19.09 -7.80
C ASN A 49 -40.55 -20.02 -6.62
N GLU A 50 -41.64 -19.77 -5.88
CA GLU A 50 -42.03 -20.56 -4.69
C GLU A 50 -42.28 -22.06 -4.94
N TYR A 51 -42.50 -22.48 -6.20
CA TYR A 51 -42.93 -23.82 -6.57
C TYR A 51 -42.06 -24.50 -7.64
N TYR A 52 -41.45 -23.72 -8.54
CA TYR A 52 -40.72 -24.19 -9.72
C TYR A 52 -39.44 -23.38 -9.94
N GLY A 53 -38.43 -24.04 -10.50
CA GLY A 53 -37.19 -23.41 -10.97
C GLY A 53 -36.84 -23.90 -12.36
N TYR A 54 -35.60 -23.66 -12.79
CA TYR A 54 -35.11 -24.16 -14.07
C TYR A 54 -35.21 -25.70 -14.14
N PRO A 55 -35.72 -26.31 -15.23
CA PRO A 55 -35.95 -25.73 -16.56
C PRO A 55 -37.37 -25.21 -16.83
N ASP A 56 -38.32 -25.41 -15.91
CA ASP A 56 -39.71 -25.01 -16.10
C ASP A 56 -39.86 -23.48 -16.11
N GLU A 57 -39.08 -22.81 -15.26
CA GLU A 57 -38.93 -21.35 -15.25
C GLU A 57 -37.54 -20.94 -15.73
N TRP A 58 -37.48 -20.04 -16.71
CA TRP A 58 -36.24 -19.73 -17.43
C TRP A 58 -36.04 -18.24 -17.71
N PHE A 59 -36.99 -17.37 -17.34
CA PHE A 59 -36.79 -15.92 -17.39
C PHE A 59 -37.15 -15.27 -16.05
N PRO A 60 -36.28 -14.41 -15.49
CA PRO A 60 -36.47 -13.86 -14.15
C PRO A 60 -37.47 -12.69 -14.14
N SER A 61 -38.23 -12.57 -13.06
CA SER A 61 -39.08 -11.39 -12.85
C SER A 61 -38.25 -10.15 -12.52
N VAL A 62 -38.84 -8.96 -12.69
CA VAL A 62 -38.21 -7.67 -12.38
C VAL A 62 -37.83 -7.62 -10.91
N SER A 63 -38.74 -8.00 -10.00
CA SER A 63 -38.49 -7.99 -8.56
C SER A 63 -37.31 -8.89 -8.15
N ALA A 64 -37.25 -10.12 -8.69
CA ALA A 64 -36.14 -11.04 -8.40
C ALA A 64 -34.79 -10.52 -8.93
N THR A 65 -34.82 -9.81 -10.06
CA THR A 65 -33.62 -9.26 -10.70
C THR A 65 -33.02 -8.07 -9.95
N ILE A 66 -33.84 -7.27 -9.26
CA ILE A 66 -33.40 -5.99 -8.68
C ILE A 66 -33.36 -5.98 -7.14
N GLY A 67 -34.04 -6.91 -6.47
CA GLY A 67 -34.22 -6.90 -5.02
C GLY A 67 -33.37 -7.91 -4.25
N ASP A 68 -33.09 -9.08 -4.82
CA ASP A 68 -32.78 -10.25 -3.99
C ASP A 68 -31.29 -10.44 -3.67
N ARG A 69 -30.38 -9.98 -4.54
CA ARG A 69 -28.97 -10.43 -4.52
C ARG A 69 -27.96 -9.32 -4.81
N TYR A 70 -26.82 -9.41 -4.13
CA TYR A 70 -25.62 -8.64 -4.44
C TYR A 70 -24.76 -9.40 -5.46
N PRO A 71 -24.20 -8.74 -6.51
CA PRO A 71 -24.10 -7.28 -6.71
C PRO A 71 -25.18 -6.62 -7.59
N GLU A 72 -26.06 -7.35 -8.26
CA GLU A 72 -27.06 -6.80 -9.21
C GLU A 72 -28.00 -5.77 -8.57
N ARG A 73 -28.43 -5.98 -7.32
CA ARG A 73 -29.20 -5.01 -6.51
C ARG A 73 -28.47 -3.67 -6.39
N SER A 74 -27.15 -3.70 -6.14
CA SER A 74 -26.36 -2.48 -5.97
C SER A 74 -26.23 -1.69 -7.27
N PHE A 75 -26.12 -2.37 -8.42
CA PHE A 75 -26.15 -1.73 -9.74
C PHE A 75 -27.49 -1.03 -10.00
N PHE A 76 -28.61 -1.71 -9.71
CA PHE A 76 -29.94 -1.12 -9.83
C PHE A 76 -30.08 0.14 -8.97
N MET A 77 -29.78 0.03 -7.67
CA MET A 77 -29.89 1.13 -6.70
C MET A 77 -29.03 2.34 -7.08
N LEU A 78 -27.82 2.13 -7.59
CA LEU A 78 -26.92 3.20 -8.02
C LEU A 78 -27.50 3.98 -9.22
N PHE A 79 -27.97 3.28 -10.25
CA PHE A 79 -28.52 3.94 -11.43
C PHE A 79 -29.88 4.60 -11.16
N ILE A 80 -30.72 4.04 -10.27
CA ILE A 80 -31.93 4.74 -9.80
C ILE A 80 -31.57 6.00 -8.99
N ALA A 81 -30.52 5.95 -8.16
CA ALA A 81 -30.00 7.15 -7.47
C ALA A 81 -29.66 8.26 -8.47
N ILE A 82 -28.94 7.91 -9.55
CA ILE A 82 -28.57 8.83 -10.63
C ILE A 82 -29.82 9.34 -11.37
N THR A 83 -30.84 8.50 -11.55
CA THR A 83 -32.11 8.86 -12.21
C THR A 83 -32.91 9.90 -11.43
N SER A 84 -32.76 9.98 -10.10
CA SER A 84 -33.53 10.89 -9.23
C SER A 84 -33.46 12.36 -9.65
N GLY A 85 -32.26 12.88 -9.95
CA GLY A 85 -32.04 14.27 -10.35
C GLY A 85 -32.78 14.62 -11.66
N PRO A 86 -32.52 13.92 -12.77
CA PRO A 86 -33.26 14.06 -14.01
C PRO A 86 -34.77 13.86 -13.85
N ARG A 87 -35.20 12.95 -12.98
CA ARG A 87 -36.63 12.67 -12.73
C ARG A 87 -37.36 13.86 -12.13
N PHE A 88 -36.85 14.43 -11.04
CA PHE A 88 -37.47 15.61 -10.42
C PHE A 88 -37.45 16.80 -11.37
N LEU A 89 -36.38 16.96 -12.15
CA LEU A 89 -36.29 18.02 -13.15
C LEU A 89 -37.29 17.82 -14.29
N LEU A 90 -37.52 16.58 -14.74
CA LEU A 90 -38.55 16.25 -15.73
C LEU A 90 -39.95 16.63 -15.23
N VAL A 91 -40.31 16.28 -13.99
CA VAL A 91 -41.60 16.66 -13.39
C VAL A 91 -41.72 18.18 -13.28
N GLY A 92 -40.66 18.87 -12.87
CA GLY A 92 -40.62 20.33 -12.77
C GLY A 92 -40.78 21.03 -14.12
N LEU A 93 -40.06 20.57 -15.16
CA LEU A 93 -40.20 21.09 -16.51
C LEU A 93 -41.60 20.84 -17.08
N TRP A 94 -42.18 19.67 -16.82
CA TRP A 94 -43.54 19.35 -17.23
C TRP A 94 -44.57 20.31 -16.59
N TYR A 95 -44.41 20.62 -15.30
CA TYR A 95 -45.23 21.62 -14.63
C TYR A 95 -45.08 23.01 -15.27
N LEU A 96 -43.85 23.45 -15.54
CA LEU A 96 -43.59 24.77 -16.15
C LEU A 96 -44.20 24.87 -17.55
N LEU A 97 -44.19 23.79 -18.32
CA LEU A 97 -44.77 23.74 -19.67
C LEU A 97 -46.30 23.88 -19.64
N THR A 98 -46.92 23.22 -18.67
CA THR A 98 -48.38 23.06 -18.59
C THR A 98 -49.07 24.08 -17.67
N ALA A 99 -48.30 24.86 -16.89
CA ALA A 99 -48.83 25.88 -16.01
C ALA A 99 -49.66 26.92 -16.79
N ARG A 100 -50.87 27.19 -16.29
CA ARG A 100 -51.79 28.20 -16.83
C ARG A 100 -52.41 29.00 -15.67
N PRO A 101 -52.65 30.32 -15.85
CA PRO A 101 -53.40 31.11 -14.88
C PRO A 101 -54.80 30.48 -14.66
N ASN A 102 -55.24 30.37 -13.41
CA ASN A 102 -56.55 29.83 -13.00
C ASN A 102 -56.81 28.32 -13.26
N SER A 103 -55.78 27.49 -13.47
CA SER A 103 -55.93 26.02 -13.53
C SER A 103 -55.15 25.31 -12.41
N ASN A 104 -55.82 24.41 -11.69
CA ASN A 104 -55.21 23.59 -10.64
C ASN A 104 -54.73 22.22 -11.15
N LEU A 105 -55.13 21.80 -12.34
CA LEU A 105 -54.78 20.49 -12.90
C LEU A 105 -53.26 20.31 -13.10
N PRO A 106 -52.49 21.29 -13.63
CA PRO A 106 -51.03 21.18 -13.71
C PRO A 106 -50.34 21.01 -12.35
N LYS A 107 -50.85 21.68 -11.30
CA LYS A 107 -50.32 21.56 -9.94
C LYS A 107 -50.58 20.17 -9.36
N PHE A 108 -51.78 19.64 -9.58
CA PHE A 108 -52.14 18.28 -9.17
C PHE A 108 -51.27 17.23 -9.87
N VAL A 109 -51.09 17.34 -11.19
CA VAL A 109 -50.23 16.42 -11.98
C VAL A 109 -48.77 16.49 -11.52
N ALA A 110 -48.25 17.69 -11.27
CA ALA A 110 -46.90 17.85 -10.71
C ALA A 110 -46.76 17.19 -9.34
N GLY A 111 -47.76 17.37 -8.46
CA GLY A 111 -47.82 16.69 -7.15
C GLY A 111 -47.82 15.17 -7.28
N MET A 112 -48.63 14.62 -8.19
CA MET A 112 -48.64 13.18 -8.48
C MET A 112 -47.31 12.69 -9.05
N GLY A 113 -46.64 13.47 -9.89
CA GLY A 113 -45.30 13.14 -10.41
C GLY A 113 -44.22 13.10 -9.33
N VAL A 114 -44.26 14.03 -8.37
CA VAL A 114 -43.36 14.03 -7.20
C VAL A 114 -43.65 12.84 -6.30
N PHE A 115 -44.93 12.59 -5.98
CA PHE A 115 -45.33 11.45 -5.15
C PHE A 115 -44.94 10.11 -5.78
N ARG A 116 -45.15 9.95 -7.09
CA ARG A 116 -44.69 8.80 -7.87
C ARG A 116 -43.16 8.65 -7.84
N THR A 117 -42.42 9.75 -7.88
CA THR A 117 -40.96 9.70 -7.80
C THR A 117 -40.46 9.27 -6.42
N LEU A 118 -41.09 9.76 -5.35
CA LEU A 118 -40.74 9.38 -3.98
C LEU A 118 -41.07 7.91 -3.67
N THR A 119 -42.25 7.44 -4.10
CA THR A 119 -42.66 6.04 -3.95
C THR A 119 -41.79 5.09 -4.76
N CYS A 120 -41.25 5.53 -5.91
CA CYS A 120 -40.24 4.78 -6.67
C CYS A 120 -38.95 4.56 -5.86
N GLY A 121 -38.45 5.62 -5.21
CA GLY A 121 -37.31 5.51 -4.30
C GLY A 121 -37.62 4.61 -3.11
N GLY A 122 -38.85 4.69 -2.58
CA GLY A 122 -39.34 3.85 -1.49
C GLY A 122 -39.17 2.36 -1.77
N TRP A 123 -39.76 1.83 -2.85
CA TRP A 123 -39.64 0.40 -3.18
C TRP A 123 -38.25 0.02 -3.73
N THR A 124 -37.46 0.98 -4.24
CA THR A 124 -36.07 0.71 -4.66
C THR A 124 -35.13 0.48 -3.47
N TYR A 125 -35.25 1.28 -2.40
CA TYR A 125 -34.32 1.23 -1.26
C TYR A 125 -34.85 0.42 -0.07
N VAL A 126 -36.17 0.28 0.07
CA VAL A 126 -36.80 -0.71 0.96
C VAL A 126 -37.11 -1.92 0.10
N THR A 127 -36.19 -2.88 0.05
CA THR A 127 -36.36 -4.04 -0.83
C THR A 127 -37.30 -5.08 -0.23
N SER A 128 -37.87 -5.93 -1.07
CA SER A 128 -38.72 -7.07 -0.66
C SER A 128 -38.02 -8.01 0.33
N THR A 129 -36.69 -8.12 0.28
CA THR A 129 -35.90 -8.90 1.25
C THR A 129 -35.70 -8.22 2.59
N ASP A 130 -35.73 -6.87 2.63
CA ASP A 130 -35.49 -6.11 3.87
C ASP A 130 -36.79 -5.91 4.65
N ASP A 131 -37.88 -5.52 3.96
CA ASP A 131 -39.21 -5.35 4.54
C ASP A 131 -40.28 -5.48 3.44
N HIS A 132 -40.93 -6.65 3.39
CA HIS A 132 -41.90 -6.98 2.34
C HIS A 132 -43.14 -6.09 2.36
N ASP A 133 -43.64 -5.72 3.56
CA ASP A 133 -44.89 -4.97 3.69
C ASP A 133 -44.72 -3.52 3.23
N TRP A 134 -43.62 -2.86 3.64
CA TRP A 134 -43.33 -1.50 3.20
C TRP A 134 -42.96 -1.42 1.72
N HIS A 135 -42.21 -2.41 1.21
CA HIS A 135 -41.89 -2.53 -0.22
C HIS A 135 -43.19 -2.54 -1.07
N ASP A 136 -44.15 -3.38 -0.71
CA ASP A 136 -45.42 -3.51 -1.44
C ASP A 136 -46.28 -2.25 -1.34
N ILE A 137 -46.33 -1.60 -0.17
CA ILE A 137 -47.03 -0.31 -0.01
C ILE A 137 -46.46 0.74 -0.97
N PHE A 138 -45.13 0.84 -1.08
CA PHE A 138 -44.50 1.80 -2.00
C PHE A 138 -44.72 1.44 -3.47
N MET A 139 -44.64 0.16 -3.83
CA MET A 139 -44.89 -0.32 -5.19
C MET A 139 -46.34 -0.09 -5.63
N ILE A 140 -47.32 -0.44 -4.79
CA ILE A 140 -48.74 -0.21 -5.07
C ILE A 140 -49.03 1.30 -5.15
N SER A 141 -48.48 2.09 -4.23
CA SER A 141 -48.62 3.55 -4.26
C SER A 141 -48.07 4.16 -5.55
N TYR A 142 -46.94 3.64 -6.05
CA TYR A 142 -46.36 4.03 -7.34
C TYR A 142 -47.29 3.71 -8.51
N LEU A 143 -47.81 2.48 -8.57
CA LEU A 143 -48.71 2.04 -9.64
C LEU A 143 -50.03 2.83 -9.63
N VAL A 144 -50.62 3.06 -8.46
CA VAL A 144 -51.84 3.87 -8.31
C VAL A 144 -51.57 5.32 -8.72
N ALA A 145 -50.43 5.90 -8.35
CA ALA A 145 -50.04 7.25 -8.73
C ALA A 145 -49.71 7.40 -10.22
N THR A 146 -49.41 6.29 -10.91
CA THR A 146 -49.12 6.28 -12.35
C THR A 146 -50.37 6.60 -13.18
N LEU A 147 -51.56 6.21 -12.72
CA LEU A 147 -52.82 6.52 -13.42
C LEU A 147 -53.12 8.03 -13.53
N PRO A 148 -53.19 8.81 -12.44
CA PRO A 148 -53.44 10.24 -12.52
C PRO A 148 -52.27 11.01 -13.17
N TRP A 149 -51.02 10.52 -13.03
CA TRP A 149 -49.89 11.07 -13.79
C TRP A 149 -50.09 10.92 -15.30
N THR A 150 -50.36 9.70 -15.78
CA THR A 150 -50.49 9.39 -17.20
C THR A 150 -51.70 10.07 -17.84
N LEU A 151 -52.87 10.02 -17.18
CA LEU A 151 -54.07 10.71 -17.65
C LEU A 151 -53.90 12.24 -17.62
N GLY A 152 -53.26 12.76 -16.57
CA GLY A 152 -52.94 14.17 -16.43
C GLY A 152 -51.99 14.67 -17.52
N CYS A 153 -50.93 13.92 -17.82
CA CYS A 153 -50.00 14.22 -18.91
C CYS A 153 -50.66 14.16 -20.29
N LEU A 154 -51.61 13.24 -20.51
CA LEU A 154 -52.40 13.20 -21.74
C LEU A 154 -53.36 14.39 -21.87
N ALA A 155 -54.03 14.78 -20.79
CA ALA A 155 -54.99 15.89 -20.77
C ALA A 155 -54.31 17.26 -20.92
N LEU A 156 -53.10 17.41 -20.38
CA LEU A 156 -52.33 18.65 -20.42
C LEU A 156 -51.31 18.70 -21.57
N SER A 157 -51.24 17.66 -22.41
CA SER A 157 -50.26 17.58 -23.48
C SER A 157 -50.38 18.79 -24.42
N PRO A 158 -49.28 19.47 -24.79
CA PRO A 158 -49.30 20.50 -25.81
C PRO A 158 -49.77 19.95 -27.17
N ASP A 159 -50.14 20.85 -28.10
CA ASP A 159 -50.57 20.54 -29.48
C ASP A 159 -49.42 20.00 -30.34
N ASN A 160 -48.89 18.84 -29.97
CA ASN A 160 -47.87 18.08 -30.68
C ASN A 160 -48.46 16.72 -31.05
N ALA A 161 -48.91 16.59 -32.30
CA ALA A 161 -49.57 15.38 -32.80
C ALA A 161 -48.70 14.12 -32.64
N ARG A 162 -47.37 14.25 -32.73
CA ARG A 162 -46.43 13.13 -32.59
C ARG A 162 -46.30 12.68 -31.13
N ALA A 163 -46.14 13.63 -30.20
CA ALA A 163 -46.05 13.33 -28.77
C ALA A 163 -47.36 12.72 -28.23
N ILE A 164 -48.51 13.29 -28.61
CA ILE A 164 -49.84 12.76 -28.23
C ILE A 164 -50.03 11.34 -28.77
N LYS A 165 -49.65 11.08 -30.03
CA LYS A 165 -49.76 9.75 -30.64
C LYS A 165 -48.96 8.71 -29.86
N TYR A 166 -47.69 8.99 -29.54
CA TYR A 166 -46.86 8.05 -28.78
C TYR A 166 -47.35 7.87 -27.35
N ARG A 167 -47.75 8.94 -26.64
CA ARG A 167 -48.33 8.82 -25.30
C ARG A 167 -49.58 7.96 -25.27
N LYS A 168 -50.48 8.10 -26.25
CA LYS A 168 -51.69 7.27 -26.35
C LYS A 168 -51.36 5.79 -26.56
N TYR A 169 -50.40 5.49 -27.45
CA TYR A 169 -49.97 4.10 -27.66
C TYR A 169 -49.27 3.51 -26.43
N LEU A 170 -48.37 4.25 -25.79
CA LEU A 170 -47.62 3.77 -24.63
C LEU A 170 -48.53 3.63 -23.39
N ALA A 171 -49.42 4.59 -23.14
CA ALA A 171 -50.43 4.46 -22.08
C ALA A 171 -51.38 3.29 -22.36
N GLY A 172 -51.86 3.14 -23.60
CA GLY A 172 -52.69 2.01 -24.01
C GLY A 172 -51.98 0.66 -23.85
N ALA A 173 -50.70 0.58 -24.22
CA ALA A 173 -49.88 -0.61 -24.05
C ALA A 173 -49.62 -0.92 -22.57
N PHE A 174 -49.31 0.09 -21.75
CA PHE A 174 -49.12 -0.07 -20.31
C PHE A 174 -50.38 -0.63 -19.64
N PHE A 175 -51.53 0.03 -19.77
CA PHE A 175 -52.77 -0.44 -19.15
C PHE A 175 -53.30 -1.73 -19.79
N GLY A 176 -53.09 -1.92 -21.10
CA GLY A 176 -53.46 -3.15 -21.80
C GLY A 176 -52.65 -4.37 -21.32
N THR A 177 -51.39 -4.18 -20.97
CA THR A 177 -50.50 -5.24 -20.47
C THR A 177 -50.86 -5.71 -19.05
N LEU A 178 -51.57 -4.89 -18.26
CA LEU A 178 -52.05 -5.29 -16.94
C LEU A 178 -53.01 -6.48 -17.00
N VAL A 179 -53.82 -6.61 -18.06
CA VAL A 179 -54.80 -7.70 -18.20
C VAL A 179 -54.12 -9.08 -18.30
N PRO A 180 -53.21 -9.34 -19.26
CA PRO A 180 -52.49 -10.60 -19.31
C PRO A 180 -51.53 -10.77 -18.11
N LEU A 181 -50.95 -9.69 -17.58
CA LEU A 181 -50.12 -9.77 -16.36
C LEU A 181 -50.91 -10.36 -15.19
N ILE A 182 -52.10 -9.83 -14.88
CA ILE A 182 -52.94 -10.32 -13.77
C ILE A 182 -53.38 -11.77 -14.03
N TYR A 183 -53.72 -12.11 -15.28
CA TYR A 183 -54.07 -13.48 -15.63
C TYR A 183 -52.93 -14.45 -15.32
N PHE A 184 -51.72 -14.17 -15.81
CA PHE A 184 -50.56 -15.04 -15.55
C PHE A 184 -50.08 -14.98 -14.10
N PHE A 185 -50.31 -13.86 -13.39
CA PHE A 185 -50.11 -13.75 -11.95
C PHE A 185 -50.95 -14.80 -11.19
N ILE A 186 -52.24 -14.90 -11.53
CA ILE A 186 -53.16 -15.89 -10.94
C ILE A 186 -52.74 -17.32 -11.35
N GLN A 187 -52.34 -17.54 -12.61
CA GLN A 187 -51.87 -18.86 -13.06
C GLN A 187 -50.64 -19.34 -12.29
N HIS A 188 -49.69 -18.46 -11.97
CA HIS A 188 -48.50 -18.86 -11.21
C HIS A 188 -48.74 -18.90 -9.69
N LYS A 189 -49.43 -17.93 -9.08
CA LYS A 189 -49.63 -17.90 -7.61
C LYS A 189 -50.72 -18.85 -7.12
N VAL A 190 -51.86 -18.91 -7.83
CA VAL A 190 -53.05 -19.64 -7.36
C VAL A 190 -53.13 -21.01 -8.01
N HIS A 191 -53.01 -21.08 -9.33
CA HIS A 191 -53.14 -22.35 -10.07
C HIS A 191 -51.83 -23.14 -10.19
N LYS A 192 -50.69 -22.54 -9.79
CA LYS A 192 -49.36 -23.18 -9.73
C LYS A 192 -49.00 -23.88 -11.04
N VAL A 193 -49.21 -23.20 -12.16
CA VAL A 193 -48.90 -23.74 -13.50
C VAL A 193 -47.42 -23.50 -13.80
N ALA A 194 -46.68 -24.57 -14.14
CA ALA A 194 -45.28 -24.49 -14.55
C ALA A 194 -45.11 -23.61 -15.81
N GLY A 195 -44.12 -22.70 -15.80
CA GLY A 195 -43.83 -21.75 -16.88
C GLY A 195 -44.70 -20.49 -16.88
N ALA A 196 -45.73 -20.41 -16.01
CA ALA A 196 -46.58 -19.23 -15.91
C ALA A 196 -45.86 -18.03 -15.30
N TYR A 197 -44.86 -18.25 -14.44
CA TYR A 197 -44.06 -17.18 -13.84
C TYR A 197 -43.15 -16.50 -14.86
N THR A 198 -42.54 -17.27 -15.76
CA THR A 198 -41.76 -16.77 -16.90
C THR A 198 -42.61 -15.90 -17.82
N ILE A 199 -43.84 -16.32 -18.13
CA ILE A 199 -44.75 -15.53 -18.97
C ILE A 199 -45.20 -14.25 -18.23
N TYR A 200 -45.48 -14.34 -16.94
CA TYR A 200 -45.75 -13.19 -16.07
C TYR A 200 -44.58 -12.20 -16.10
N ALA A 201 -43.34 -12.68 -15.97
CA ALA A 201 -42.13 -11.86 -15.97
C ALA A 201 -42.00 -11.03 -17.26
N PHE A 202 -42.28 -11.59 -18.44
CA PHE A 202 -42.26 -10.82 -19.69
C PHE A 202 -43.22 -9.62 -19.69
N PHE A 203 -44.43 -9.80 -19.13
CA PHE A 203 -45.39 -8.69 -19.02
C PHE A 203 -44.97 -7.67 -17.96
N GLU A 204 -44.32 -8.10 -16.88
CA GLU A 204 -43.77 -7.22 -15.85
C GLU A 204 -42.66 -6.34 -16.41
N TRP A 205 -41.70 -6.95 -17.12
CA TRP A 205 -40.65 -6.22 -17.85
C TRP A 205 -41.23 -5.26 -18.90
N ALA A 206 -42.28 -5.67 -19.62
CA ALA A 206 -42.94 -4.81 -20.60
C ALA A 206 -43.58 -3.56 -19.96
N LEU A 207 -44.19 -3.69 -18.77
CA LEU A 207 -44.73 -2.52 -18.04
C LEU A 207 -43.65 -1.49 -17.73
N ILE A 208 -42.50 -1.93 -17.22
CA ILE A 208 -41.36 -1.04 -16.92
C ILE A 208 -40.87 -0.34 -18.19
N LEU A 209 -40.75 -1.08 -19.29
CA LEU A 209 -40.32 -0.52 -20.56
C LEU A 209 -41.28 0.56 -21.07
N PHE A 210 -42.58 0.30 -21.03
CA PHE A 210 -43.60 1.25 -21.46
C PHE A 210 -43.69 2.48 -20.55
N ASP A 211 -43.47 2.29 -19.26
CA ASP A 211 -43.55 3.36 -18.27
C ASP A 211 -42.40 4.38 -18.42
N VAL A 212 -41.16 3.88 -18.52
CA VAL A 212 -40.00 4.73 -18.81
C VAL A 212 -40.13 5.37 -20.20
N ALA A 213 -40.62 4.62 -21.19
CA ALA A 213 -40.84 5.14 -22.54
C ALA A 213 -41.89 6.25 -22.55
N PHE A 214 -42.96 6.16 -21.77
CA PHE A 214 -44.00 7.18 -21.69
C PHE A 214 -43.41 8.52 -21.23
N ASP A 215 -42.56 8.50 -20.21
CA ASP A 215 -41.89 9.70 -19.72
C ASP A 215 -40.80 10.19 -20.70
N SER A 216 -40.18 9.31 -21.49
CA SER A 216 -39.22 9.71 -22.55
C SER A 216 -39.84 10.58 -23.65
N VAL A 217 -41.16 10.47 -23.89
CA VAL A 217 -41.88 11.28 -24.89
C VAL A 217 -41.79 12.78 -24.57
N THR A 218 -41.59 13.15 -23.30
CA THR A 218 -41.35 14.54 -22.89
C THR A 218 -40.15 15.18 -23.58
N ALA A 219 -39.21 14.40 -24.13
CA ALA A 219 -38.10 14.92 -24.93
C ALA A 219 -38.60 15.74 -26.14
N LEU A 220 -39.71 15.33 -26.77
CA LEU A 220 -40.32 16.04 -27.90
C LEU A 220 -40.99 17.36 -27.48
N ASP A 221 -41.41 17.47 -26.22
CA ASP A 221 -42.03 18.67 -25.69
C ASP A 221 -40.99 19.63 -25.10
N PHE A 222 -39.93 19.11 -24.48
CA PHE A 222 -38.86 19.91 -23.89
C PHE A 222 -37.85 20.42 -24.92
N GLU A 223 -38.00 20.07 -26.20
CA GLU A 223 -37.30 20.74 -27.30
C GLU A 223 -37.58 22.26 -27.32
N THR A 224 -38.73 22.69 -26.80
CA THR A 224 -39.07 24.13 -26.71
C THR A 224 -38.40 24.83 -25.52
N PHE A 225 -37.72 24.11 -24.63
CA PHE A 225 -37.03 24.69 -23.48
C PHE A 225 -35.53 24.77 -23.70
N GLU A 226 -34.96 25.91 -23.30
CA GLU A 226 -33.53 26.09 -23.09
C GLU A 226 -33.29 26.39 -21.60
N LEU A 227 -32.51 25.54 -20.94
CA LEU A 227 -32.10 25.72 -19.55
C LEU A 227 -30.82 26.55 -19.53
N VAL A 228 -30.93 27.78 -19.01
CA VAL A 228 -29.83 28.74 -18.95
C VAL A 228 -29.45 29.02 -17.50
N VAL A 229 -28.20 28.71 -17.14
CA VAL A 229 -27.61 29.07 -15.85
C VAL A 229 -26.91 30.42 -16.01
N LYS A 230 -27.47 31.46 -15.40
CA LYS A 230 -26.93 32.84 -15.43
C LYS A 230 -26.25 33.21 -14.13
N ASP A 231 -25.06 33.79 -14.23
CA ASP A 231 -24.40 34.41 -13.09
C ASP A 231 -24.84 35.87 -12.94
N VAL A 232 -25.88 36.05 -12.13
CA VAL A 232 -26.47 37.35 -11.84
C VAL A 232 -25.61 38.23 -10.92
N LYS A 233 -24.54 37.70 -10.31
CA LYS A 233 -23.67 38.43 -9.37
C LYS A 233 -22.20 38.51 -9.81
N GLY A 234 -21.84 37.95 -10.97
CA GLY A 234 -20.48 37.96 -11.52
C GLY A 234 -19.45 37.20 -10.66
N SER A 235 -19.90 36.26 -9.83
CA SER A 235 -19.03 35.47 -8.93
C SER A 235 -18.37 34.28 -9.63
N SER A 236 -19.06 33.69 -10.60
CA SER A 236 -18.51 32.72 -11.52
C SER A 236 -17.71 33.48 -12.58
N LYS A 237 -16.42 33.17 -12.65
CA LYS A 237 -15.52 33.76 -13.64
C LYS A 237 -15.91 33.25 -15.03
N GLY A 238 -16.87 33.92 -15.67
CA GLY A 238 -17.13 33.79 -17.11
C GLY A 238 -15.85 34.08 -17.89
N LYS A 239 -15.76 33.60 -19.13
CA LYS A 239 -14.60 33.76 -20.03
C LYS A 239 -14.36 35.25 -20.38
N SER A 240 -13.86 36.04 -19.44
CA SER A 240 -13.23 37.33 -19.70
C SER A 240 -12.19 37.61 -18.62
N LYS A 241 -10.97 37.84 -19.06
CA LYS A 241 -9.80 38.08 -18.23
C LYS A 241 -9.81 39.52 -17.71
N LEU A 242 -9.47 39.63 -16.42
CA LEU A 242 -8.64 40.65 -15.77
C LEU A 242 -9.18 42.09 -15.77
N VAL A 243 -9.20 42.70 -14.58
CA VAL A 243 -8.44 43.93 -14.27
C VAL A 243 -8.61 44.24 -12.77
N VAL A 244 -7.50 44.09 -12.02
CA VAL A 244 -6.98 45.05 -11.04
C VAL A 244 -7.59 45.22 -9.64
N ASP A 245 -8.76 44.73 -9.24
CA ASP A 245 -9.26 45.12 -7.91
C ASP A 245 -8.65 44.40 -6.68
N LYS A 246 -7.66 45.12 -6.08
CA LYS A 246 -7.25 45.21 -4.66
C LYS A 246 -6.46 44.02 -4.09
N ILE A 247 -5.16 43.89 -4.29
CA ILE A 247 -4.07 44.77 -3.80
C ILE A 247 -4.26 45.14 -2.32
N LEU A 248 -3.96 44.20 -1.41
CA LEU A 248 -3.18 44.38 -0.14
C LEU A 248 -3.40 43.29 0.94
N GLN A 249 -4.19 42.24 0.71
CA GLN A 249 -4.29 41.12 1.66
C GLN A 249 -3.82 39.79 1.06
N GLU A 250 -2.54 39.50 1.37
CA GLU A 250 -1.84 38.21 1.44
C GLU A 250 -1.31 37.57 0.13
N GLU A 251 -0.06 37.89 -0.20
CA GLU A 251 0.73 37.31 -1.31
C GLU A 251 0.79 35.76 -1.32
N LYS A 252 0.60 35.09 -0.19
CA LYS A 252 0.60 33.61 -0.09
C LYS A 252 -0.68 32.98 -0.67
N TYR A 253 -1.84 33.56 -0.42
CA TYR A 253 -3.12 33.06 -0.98
C TYR A 253 -3.16 33.19 -2.51
N HIS A 254 -2.49 34.20 -3.06
CA HIS A 254 -2.41 34.41 -4.50
C HIS A 254 -1.60 33.33 -5.22
N GLN A 255 -0.53 32.80 -4.61
CA GLN A 255 0.27 31.73 -5.24
C GLN A 255 -0.49 30.42 -5.34
N VAL A 256 -1.17 30.00 -4.26
CA VAL A 256 -1.98 28.78 -4.23
C VAL A 256 -3.17 28.89 -5.20
N ALA A 257 -3.90 30.01 -5.14
CA ALA A 257 -5.05 30.25 -6.02
C ALA A 257 -4.66 30.30 -7.52
N GLN A 258 -3.45 30.77 -7.85
CA GLN A 258 -2.95 30.76 -9.23
C GLN A 258 -2.57 29.38 -9.75
N VAL A 259 -2.12 28.45 -8.88
CA VAL A 259 -1.78 27.07 -9.26
C VAL A 259 -3.05 26.28 -9.57
N PHE A 260 -4.11 26.42 -8.76
CA PHE A 260 -5.38 25.71 -8.96
C PHE A 260 -6.38 26.44 -9.87
N GLY A 261 -6.17 27.72 -10.16
CA GLY A 261 -7.08 28.54 -10.98
C GLY A 261 -6.94 28.36 -12.50
N GLN A 262 -6.14 27.40 -12.98
CA GLN A 262 -5.92 27.14 -14.41
C GLN A 262 -6.76 25.96 -14.92
N THR A 263 -7.12 25.96 -16.21
CA THR A 263 -7.94 24.91 -16.82
C THR A 263 -7.24 23.55 -16.77
N PHE A 264 -7.91 22.54 -16.20
CA PHE A 264 -7.43 21.17 -16.12
C PHE A 264 -7.27 20.56 -17.53
N SER A 265 -6.16 19.86 -17.76
CA SER A 265 -5.86 19.14 -19.00
C SER A 265 -5.52 17.69 -18.68
N PHE A 266 -6.32 16.76 -19.20
CA PHE A 266 -6.05 15.33 -19.08
C PHE A 266 -4.69 14.94 -19.67
N SER A 267 -4.27 15.57 -20.77
CA SER A 267 -2.97 15.28 -21.37
C SER A 267 -1.80 15.64 -20.45
N GLU A 268 -1.89 16.76 -19.72
CA GLU A 268 -0.85 17.19 -18.79
C GLU A 268 -0.87 16.37 -17.49
N ALA A 269 -2.06 15.96 -17.04
CA ALA A 269 -2.20 15.02 -15.93
C ALA A 269 -1.51 13.68 -16.26
N ILE A 270 -1.73 13.13 -17.45
CA ILE A 270 -1.06 11.91 -17.93
C ILE A 270 0.46 12.10 -18.01
N ASP A 271 0.94 13.27 -18.42
CA ASP A 271 2.39 13.56 -18.42
C ASP A 271 2.97 13.53 -17.01
N ALA A 272 2.28 14.14 -16.03
CA ALA A 272 2.72 14.14 -14.64
C ALA A 272 2.73 12.72 -14.05
N VAL A 273 1.69 11.92 -14.31
CA VAL A 273 1.63 10.51 -13.88
C VAL A 273 2.76 9.69 -14.49
N ALA A 274 3.02 9.84 -15.80
CA ALA A 274 4.12 9.16 -16.47
C ALA A 274 5.48 9.55 -15.89
N ASP A 275 5.71 10.83 -15.62
CA ASP A 275 6.94 11.31 -15.00
C ASP A 275 7.13 10.74 -13.57
N VAL A 276 6.07 10.74 -12.76
CA VAL A 276 6.08 10.15 -11.41
C VAL A 276 6.38 8.65 -11.47
N TYR A 277 5.77 7.94 -12.43
CA TYR A 277 5.98 6.50 -12.59
C TYR A 277 7.43 6.17 -12.95
N ASN A 278 8.09 6.96 -13.79
CA ASN A 278 9.53 6.80 -14.05
C ASN A 278 10.37 7.01 -12.78
N GLY A 279 9.98 7.93 -11.91
CA GLY A 279 10.60 8.13 -10.60
C GLY A 279 10.38 6.93 -9.67
N PHE A 280 9.16 6.39 -9.64
CA PHE A 280 8.83 5.17 -8.90
C PHE A 280 9.68 3.97 -9.34
N VAL A 281 9.86 3.76 -10.65
CA VAL A 281 10.72 2.70 -11.19
C VAL A 281 12.18 2.90 -10.77
N PHE A 282 12.70 4.13 -10.82
CA PHE A 282 14.05 4.44 -10.35
C PHE A 282 14.27 3.99 -8.90
N TRP A 283 13.36 4.38 -8.01
CA TRP A 283 13.45 4.04 -6.59
C TRP A 283 13.27 2.55 -6.32
N SER A 284 12.37 1.90 -7.07
CA SER A 284 12.16 0.45 -6.98
C SER A 284 13.41 -0.32 -7.37
N MET A 285 14.07 0.05 -8.47
CA MET A 285 15.32 -0.62 -8.89
C MET A 285 16.48 -0.31 -7.94
N LEU A 286 16.64 0.94 -7.49
CA LEU A 286 17.71 1.31 -6.57
C LEU A 286 17.59 0.57 -5.22
N THR A 287 16.38 0.48 -4.66
CA THR A 287 16.12 -0.21 -3.38
C THR A 287 16.29 -1.73 -3.48
N SER A 288 16.06 -2.32 -4.66
CA SER A 288 16.28 -3.75 -4.88
C SER A 288 17.77 -4.15 -4.98
N LEU A 289 18.65 -3.21 -5.36
CA LEU A 289 20.07 -3.50 -5.58
C LEU A 289 20.74 -4.00 -4.29
N GLY A 290 20.43 -3.39 -3.15
CA GLY A 290 20.97 -3.81 -1.85
C GLY A 290 20.65 -5.28 -1.57
N VAL A 291 19.38 -5.67 -1.73
CA VAL A 291 18.88 -7.03 -1.47
C VAL A 291 19.63 -8.06 -2.32
N LEU A 292 19.80 -7.78 -3.61
CA LEU A 292 20.49 -8.68 -4.54
C LEU A 292 22.00 -8.75 -4.28
N VAL A 293 22.62 -7.65 -3.83
CA VAL A 293 24.03 -7.67 -3.43
C VAL A 293 24.20 -8.46 -2.15
N TRP A 294 23.32 -8.28 -1.16
CA TRP A 294 23.40 -8.92 0.16
C TRP A 294 23.29 -10.45 0.09
N TYR A 295 22.53 -10.98 -0.87
CA TYR A 295 22.44 -12.42 -1.13
C TYR A 295 23.81 -13.11 -1.19
N PHE A 296 24.83 -12.51 -1.80
CA PHE A 296 26.12 -13.19 -1.99
C PHE A 296 26.94 -13.32 -0.70
N PRO A 297 27.26 -12.25 0.04
CA PRO A 297 28.01 -12.37 1.29
C PRO A 297 27.31 -13.24 2.33
N LEU A 298 25.98 -13.27 2.28
CA LEU A 298 25.16 -14.13 3.12
C LEU A 298 25.40 -15.63 2.83
N TRP A 299 25.42 -16.06 1.57
CA TRP A 299 25.69 -17.46 1.18
C TRP A 299 27.17 -17.85 1.18
N TYR A 300 28.08 -16.89 0.96
CA TYR A 300 29.53 -17.14 0.99
C TYR A 300 30.14 -16.95 2.39
N MET A 301 29.35 -16.49 3.37
CA MET A 301 29.78 -16.16 4.73
C MET A 301 31.03 -15.25 4.74
N GLY A 302 31.01 -14.21 3.88
CA GLY A 302 32.14 -13.29 3.71
C GLY A 302 32.09 -12.49 2.41
N ILE A 303 33.09 -11.63 2.17
CA ILE A 303 33.16 -10.80 0.96
C ILE A 303 33.33 -11.68 -0.29
N SER A 304 32.36 -11.64 -1.18
CA SER A 304 32.26 -12.48 -2.38
C SER A 304 32.85 -11.85 -3.65
N GLY A 305 33.04 -10.52 -3.65
CA GLY A 305 33.41 -9.71 -4.80
C GLY A 305 32.21 -9.08 -5.52
N TYR A 306 31.00 -9.64 -5.39
CA TYR A 306 29.78 -9.07 -5.96
C TYR A 306 29.37 -7.75 -5.30
N GLU A 307 29.87 -7.48 -4.09
CA GLU A 307 29.64 -6.22 -3.37
C GLU A 307 30.15 -5.00 -4.15
N ALA A 308 31.10 -5.20 -5.06
CA ALA A 308 31.58 -4.16 -5.97
C ALA A 308 30.46 -3.58 -6.86
N LEU A 309 29.36 -4.31 -7.08
CA LEU A 309 28.22 -3.82 -7.87
C LEU A 309 27.47 -2.67 -7.20
N VAL A 310 27.69 -2.36 -5.93
CA VAL A 310 27.20 -1.11 -5.32
C VAL A 310 27.71 0.11 -6.09
N MET A 311 28.86 0.01 -6.77
CA MET A 311 29.48 1.08 -7.56
C MET A 311 28.73 1.46 -8.85
N VAL A 312 27.71 0.70 -9.28
CA VAL A 312 26.94 0.99 -10.50
C VAL A 312 26.24 2.35 -10.46
N THR A 313 25.90 2.85 -9.26
CA THR A 313 25.27 4.17 -9.07
C THR A 313 26.17 5.35 -9.48
N VAL A 314 27.49 5.15 -9.57
CA VAL A 314 28.50 6.17 -9.92
C VAL A 314 28.55 6.47 -11.43
N SER A 315 27.69 5.83 -12.22
CA SER A 315 27.57 6.03 -13.67
C SER A 315 27.52 7.48 -14.17
N PRO A 316 26.98 8.48 -13.44
CA PRO A 316 27.01 9.87 -13.88
C PRO A 316 28.42 10.47 -14.01
N SER A 317 29.45 9.84 -13.44
CA SER A 317 30.86 10.18 -13.68
C SER A 317 31.24 10.16 -15.17
N LEU A 318 30.59 9.33 -15.98
CA LEU A 318 30.79 9.26 -17.44
C LEU A 318 30.43 10.55 -18.15
N LEU A 319 29.59 11.40 -17.55
CA LEU A 319 29.25 12.72 -18.08
C LEU A 319 30.45 13.70 -18.02
N ALA A 320 31.58 13.32 -17.42
CA ALA A 320 32.85 14.05 -17.51
C ALA A 320 33.41 14.00 -18.94
N ILE A 321 33.19 12.90 -19.63
CA ILE A 321 33.70 12.66 -20.98
C ILE A 321 32.75 13.31 -21.98
N ARG A 322 33.19 14.42 -22.60
CA ARG A 322 32.33 15.26 -23.47
C ARG A 322 31.62 14.47 -24.59
N PRO A 323 32.27 13.56 -25.34
CA PRO A 323 31.58 12.71 -26.33
C PRO A 323 30.47 11.86 -25.73
N LEU A 324 30.70 11.19 -24.59
CA LEU A 324 29.70 10.37 -23.91
C LEU A 324 28.56 11.22 -23.36
N ARG A 325 28.87 12.37 -22.76
CA ARG A 325 27.84 13.32 -22.30
C ARG A 325 26.91 13.74 -23.44
N LEU A 326 27.46 14.08 -24.60
CA LEU A 326 26.65 14.46 -25.76
C LEU A 326 25.83 13.28 -26.29
N LEU A 327 26.40 12.07 -26.28
CA LEU A 327 25.70 10.85 -26.70
C LEU A 327 24.48 10.57 -25.80
N VAL A 328 24.67 10.60 -24.48
CA VAL A 328 23.61 10.36 -23.48
C VAL A 328 22.53 11.42 -23.58
N VAL A 329 22.89 12.71 -23.56
CA VAL A 329 21.92 13.81 -23.61
C VAL A 329 21.09 13.79 -24.90
N LYS A 330 21.68 13.43 -26.05
CA LYS A 330 20.95 13.30 -27.31
C LYS A 330 20.02 12.08 -27.35
N ASN A 331 20.33 11.03 -26.60
CA ASN A 331 19.62 9.74 -26.64
C ASN A 331 18.95 9.39 -25.29
N LEU A 332 18.55 10.39 -24.51
CA LEU A 332 17.95 10.21 -23.17
C LEU A 332 16.81 9.20 -23.13
N ARG A 333 15.93 9.20 -24.14
CA ARG A 333 14.85 8.22 -24.25
C ARG A 333 15.37 6.79 -24.30
N MET A 334 16.43 6.53 -25.07
CA MET A 334 17.03 5.20 -25.15
C MET A 334 17.66 4.82 -23.80
N CYS A 335 18.33 5.74 -23.13
CA CYS A 335 18.92 5.47 -21.82
C CYS A 335 17.86 5.11 -20.76
N HIS A 336 16.73 5.82 -20.72
CA HIS A 336 15.58 5.48 -19.86
C HIS A 336 14.88 4.18 -20.27
N LEU A 337 14.87 3.80 -21.55
CA LEU A 337 14.32 2.50 -21.99
C LEU A 337 15.24 1.35 -21.60
N LEU A 338 16.55 1.51 -21.76
CA LEU A 338 17.55 0.51 -21.37
C LEU A 338 17.53 0.23 -19.87
N SER A 339 17.21 1.24 -19.05
CA SER A 339 17.09 1.03 -17.61
C SER A 339 15.88 0.19 -17.19
N LEU A 340 14.90 -0.05 -18.07
CA LEU A 340 13.73 -0.87 -17.75
C LEU A 340 14.03 -2.37 -17.72
N VAL A 341 15.20 -2.81 -18.19
CA VAL A 341 15.57 -4.24 -18.21
C VAL A 341 15.59 -4.86 -16.80
N GLY A 342 15.83 -4.06 -15.75
CA GLY A 342 15.79 -4.51 -14.36
C GLY A 342 14.42 -5.05 -13.94
N LEU A 343 13.32 -4.52 -14.51
CA LEU A 343 11.96 -5.00 -14.24
C LEU A 343 11.68 -6.37 -14.85
N LEU A 344 12.53 -6.85 -15.77
CA LEU A 344 12.45 -8.18 -16.35
C LEU A 344 13.37 -9.19 -15.66
N ALA A 345 14.26 -8.71 -14.77
CA ALA A 345 15.25 -9.55 -14.11
C ALA A 345 14.62 -10.62 -13.18
N TYR A 346 13.37 -10.46 -12.77
CA TYR A 346 12.65 -11.48 -12.00
C TYR A 346 12.50 -12.82 -12.73
N GLN A 347 12.61 -12.84 -14.06
CA GLN A 347 12.59 -14.06 -14.87
C GLN A 347 13.95 -14.76 -14.95
N ILE A 348 15.02 -14.13 -14.44
CA ILE A 348 16.37 -14.70 -14.46
C ILE A 348 16.54 -15.54 -13.20
N GLU A 349 16.63 -16.85 -13.38
CA GLU A 349 16.77 -17.83 -12.29
C GLU A 349 18.13 -17.72 -11.58
N ASP A 350 19.22 -17.56 -12.34
CA ASP A 350 20.56 -17.44 -11.76
C ASP A 350 20.74 -16.10 -11.00
N PRO A 351 21.05 -16.14 -9.68
CA PRO A 351 21.15 -14.93 -8.86
C PRO A 351 22.22 -13.95 -9.36
N ALA A 352 23.36 -14.44 -9.87
CA ALA A 352 24.46 -13.59 -10.34
C ALA A 352 24.05 -12.80 -11.60
N ASN A 353 23.47 -13.48 -12.59
CA ASN A 353 22.96 -12.85 -13.80
C ASN A 353 21.79 -11.88 -13.49
N ARG A 354 20.96 -12.19 -12.50
CA ARG A 354 19.92 -11.28 -12.00
C ARG A 354 20.56 -10.00 -11.43
N LEU A 355 21.57 -10.13 -10.56
CA LEU A 355 22.31 -9.01 -10.00
C LEU A 355 22.97 -8.16 -11.11
N PHE A 356 23.64 -8.76 -12.10
CA PHE A 356 24.25 -8.01 -13.20
C PHE A 356 23.21 -7.25 -14.04
N THR A 357 22.06 -7.86 -14.29
CA THR A 357 20.97 -7.23 -15.05
C THR A 357 20.40 -6.02 -14.31
N VAL A 358 20.15 -6.16 -13.00
CA VAL A 358 19.68 -5.06 -12.16
C VAL A 358 20.77 -4.00 -11.96
N GLY A 359 22.02 -4.42 -11.82
CA GLY A 359 23.18 -3.53 -11.77
C GLY A 359 23.28 -2.65 -13.02
N PHE A 360 23.11 -3.24 -14.21
CA PHE A 360 23.04 -2.48 -15.46
C PHE A 360 21.82 -1.54 -15.52
N ALA A 361 20.66 -2.00 -15.05
CA ALA A 361 19.45 -1.17 -14.99
C ALA A 361 19.62 0.05 -14.08
N VAL A 362 20.22 -0.11 -12.90
CA VAL A 362 20.54 0.98 -11.96
C VAL A 362 21.61 1.89 -12.54
N TRP A 363 22.66 1.34 -13.17
CA TRP A 363 23.70 2.08 -13.87
C TRP A 363 23.09 3.04 -14.92
N MET A 364 22.21 2.51 -15.79
CA MET A 364 21.51 3.30 -16.79
C MET A 364 20.53 4.30 -16.17
N SER A 365 19.83 3.92 -15.09
CA SER A 365 18.90 4.79 -14.38
C SER A 365 19.57 6.02 -13.78
N CYS A 366 20.67 5.83 -13.02
CA CYS A 366 21.44 6.91 -12.41
C CYS A 366 21.99 7.86 -13.49
N LEU A 367 22.51 7.32 -14.59
CA LEU A 367 23.04 8.09 -15.72
C LEU A 367 21.93 8.93 -16.38
N SER A 368 20.77 8.32 -16.62
CA SER A 368 19.63 8.94 -17.29
C SER A 368 19.02 10.07 -16.47
N TRP A 369 18.82 9.87 -15.15
CA TRP A 369 18.29 10.91 -14.27
C TRP A 369 19.26 12.08 -14.07
N ALA A 370 20.55 11.80 -13.85
CA ALA A 370 21.57 12.85 -13.76
C ALA A 370 21.66 13.67 -15.06
N ALA A 371 21.62 13.01 -16.22
CA ALA A 371 21.60 13.70 -17.52
C ALA A 371 20.29 14.47 -17.76
N THR A 372 19.16 13.96 -17.28
CA THR A 372 17.85 14.65 -17.36
C THR A 372 17.88 15.95 -16.56
N TRP A 373 18.33 15.91 -15.29
CA TRP A 373 18.43 17.12 -14.48
C TRP A 373 19.45 18.12 -15.04
N TYR A 374 20.59 17.64 -15.52
CA TYR A 374 21.59 18.49 -16.16
C TYR A 374 21.03 19.22 -17.39
N LEU A 375 20.36 18.50 -18.30
CA LEU A 375 19.78 19.07 -19.50
C LEU A 375 18.73 20.14 -19.19
N GLU A 376 17.84 19.86 -18.23
CA GLU A 376 16.76 20.77 -17.82
C GLU A 376 17.26 21.90 -16.90
N GLY A 377 18.52 21.88 -16.48
CA GLY A 377 19.13 22.84 -15.54
C GLY A 377 18.91 24.32 -15.90
N GLY A 378 18.86 24.62 -17.21
CA GLY A 378 18.61 25.97 -17.74
C GLY A 378 17.15 26.41 -17.76
N GLN A 379 16.19 25.50 -17.56
CA GLN A 379 14.76 25.78 -17.56
C GLN A 379 14.14 25.47 -16.18
N PRO A 380 14.11 26.44 -15.24
CA PRO A 380 13.71 26.18 -13.85
C PRO A 380 12.35 25.48 -13.69
N GLY A 381 11.37 25.77 -14.54
CA GLY A 381 10.04 25.13 -14.46
C GLY A 381 10.03 23.65 -14.84
N ARG A 382 10.74 23.28 -15.91
CA ARG A 382 10.85 21.88 -16.33
C ARG A 382 11.73 21.09 -15.37
N LEU A 383 12.82 21.70 -14.91
CA LEU A 383 13.67 21.12 -13.87
C LEU A 383 12.89 20.83 -12.58
N GLU A 384 12.14 21.81 -12.08
CA GLU A 384 11.29 21.63 -10.89
C GLU A 384 10.31 20.47 -11.10
N SER A 385 9.70 20.36 -12.28
CA SER A 385 8.77 19.28 -12.61
C SER A 385 9.45 17.90 -12.61
N LYS A 386 10.66 17.79 -13.18
CA LYS A 386 11.43 16.52 -13.17
C LYS A 386 11.93 16.14 -11.77
N ILE A 387 12.33 17.11 -10.95
CA ILE A 387 12.72 16.85 -9.55
C ILE A 387 11.49 16.44 -8.74
N SER A 388 10.36 17.14 -8.92
CA SER A 388 9.09 16.83 -8.27
C SER A 388 8.64 15.42 -8.64
N ALA A 389 8.66 15.06 -9.93
CA ALA A 389 8.31 13.73 -10.39
C ALA A 389 9.14 12.63 -9.72
N TRP A 390 10.45 12.84 -9.62
CA TRP A 390 11.35 11.90 -8.98
C TRP A 390 11.12 11.77 -7.46
N ALA A 391 10.87 12.90 -6.79
CA ALA A 391 10.58 12.93 -5.35
C ALA A 391 9.20 12.34 -5.03
N VAL A 392 8.17 12.64 -5.82
CA VAL A 392 6.84 12.01 -5.73
C VAL A 392 6.95 10.52 -6.08
N GLY A 393 7.86 10.13 -6.97
CA GLY A 393 8.19 8.73 -7.27
C GLY A 393 8.70 7.96 -6.04
N LEU A 394 9.51 8.58 -5.17
CA LEU A 394 9.89 8.00 -3.88
C LEU A 394 8.66 7.80 -3.00
N ILE A 395 7.85 8.86 -2.82
CA ILE A 395 6.62 8.81 -2.01
C ILE A 395 5.69 7.71 -2.54
N ALA A 396 5.54 7.57 -3.85
CA ALA A 396 4.77 6.51 -4.48
C ALA A 396 5.37 5.13 -4.19
N SER A 397 6.70 4.98 -4.26
CA SER A 397 7.39 3.72 -3.91
C SER A 397 7.13 3.33 -2.46
N THR A 398 7.23 4.29 -1.55
CA THR A 398 6.96 4.09 -0.13
C THR A 398 5.50 3.75 0.13
N ALA A 399 4.56 4.40 -0.56
CA ALA A 399 3.12 4.11 -0.46
C ALA A 399 2.75 2.74 -1.03
N ILE A 400 3.39 2.32 -2.13
CA ILE A 400 3.19 0.97 -2.71
C ILE A 400 3.78 -0.08 -1.77
N LYS A 401 4.97 0.13 -1.21
CA LYS A 401 5.51 -0.76 -0.18
C LYS A 401 4.62 -0.81 1.05
N PHE A 402 4.06 0.32 1.48
CA PHE A 402 3.06 0.35 2.53
C PHE A 402 1.77 -0.41 2.18
N ALA A 403 1.40 -0.54 0.90
CA ALA A 403 0.28 -1.37 0.49
C ALA A 403 0.60 -2.87 0.39
N TRP A 404 1.89 -3.22 0.17
CA TRP A 404 2.41 -4.58 0.04
C TRP A 404 3.23 -5.03 1.25
N GLN A 405 2.83 -4.61 2.46
CA GLN A 405 3.48 -5.02 3.72
C GLN A 405 5.01 -4.89 3.68
N THR A 406 5.50 -3.73 3.22
CA THR A 406 6.90 -3.34 3.03
C THR A 406 7.64 -3.98 1.85
N ASN A 407 7.03 -4.90 1.11
CA ASN A 407 7.61 -5.43 -0.13
C ASN A 407 7.23 -4.57 -1.34
N ASN A 408 7.99 -4.63 -2.44
CA ASN A 408 7.70 -3.90 -3.66
C ASN A 408 7.32 -4.89 -4.78
N PRO A 409 6.10 -4.80 -5.34
CA PRO A 409 5.61 -5.79 -6.30
C PRO A 409 6.34 -5.77 -7.65
N ILE A 410 7.19 -4.78 -7.93
CA ILE A 410 8.00 -4.71 -9.15
C ILE A 410 9.49 -4.96 -8.89
N TRP A 411 9.85 -5.49 -7.71
CA TRP A 411 11.22 -5.89 -7.44
C TRP A 411 11.61 -7.16 -8.21
N PRO A 412 12.89 -7.28 -8.60
CA PRO A 412 13.44 -8.48 -9.24
C PRO A 412 13.41 -9.72 -8.33
N THR A 413 13.26 -9.55 -7.02
CA THR A 413 13.09 -10.64 -6.03
C THR A 413 11.63 -11.07 -5.85
N SER A 414 10.69 -10.37 -6.49
CA SER A 414 9.26 -10.70 -6.51
C SER A 414 8.88 -11.40 -7.82
N HIS A 415 7.88 -12.26 -7.78
CA HIS A 415 7.26 -12.95 -8.91
C HIS A 415 5.80 -13.29 -8.57
N SER A 416 5.03 -13.82 -9.53
CA SER A 416 3.58 -14.04 -9.34
C SER A 416 3.21 -14.92 -8.13
N GLY A 417 4.11 -15.79 -7.67
CA GLY A 417 3.89 -16.68 -6.53
C GLY A 417 4.10 -16.02 -5.16
N ASN A 418 4.80 -14.89 -5.10
CA ASN A 418 5.07 -14.15 -3.85
C ASN A 418 4.61 -12.68 -3.92
N GLY A 419 3.54 -12.40 -4.68
CA GLY A 419 2.90 -11.08 -4.74
C GLY A 419 3.45 -10.09 -5.78
N GLY A 420 4.32 -10.55 -6.69
CA GLY A 420 4.91 -9.75 -7.74
C GLY A 420 3.98 -9.41 -8.91
N HIS A 421 4.02 -8.15 -9.36
CA HIS A 421 3.33 -7.58 -10.52
C HIS A 421 4.31 -7.00 -11.57
N ASN A 422 5.52 -7.57 -11.68
CA ASN A 422 6.60 -7.09 -12.54
C ASN A 422 6.19 -6.83 -14.00
N GLY A 423 5.43 -7.75 -14.62
CA GLY A 423 5.01 -7.62 -16.02
C GLY A 423 4.13 -6.40 -16.28
N LEU A 424 3.15 -6.16 -15.39
CA LEU A 424 2.34 -4.93 -15.43
C LEU A 424 3.22 -3.70 -15.17
N GLY A 425 4.14 -3.81 -14.21
CA GLY A 425 5.11 -2.77 -13.90
C GLY A 425 5.93 -2.35 -15.12
N PHE A 426 6.45 -3.33 -15.87
CA PHE A 426 7.22 -3.11 -17.08
C PHE A 426 6.40 -2.44 -18.20
N ILE A 427 5.17 -2.90 -18.44
CA ILE A 427 4.29 -2.31 -19.47
C ILE A 427 3.99 -0.84 -19.15
N LEU A 428 3.65 -0.55 -17.90
CA LEU A 428 3.40 0.83 -17.45
C LEU A 428 4.68 1.67 -17.54
N ALA A 429 5.84 1.11 -17.19
CA ALA A 429 7.13 1.79 -17.30
C ALA A 429 7.47 2.15 -18.75
N LEU A 430 7.26 1.21 -19.68
CA LEU A 430 7.47 1.44 -21.10
C LEU A 430 6.60 2.60 -21.60
N LEU A 431 5.30 2.56 -21.30
CA LEU A 431 4.37 3.62 -21.67
C LEU A 431 4.76 4.96 -21.02
N ALA A 432 5.18 4.94 -19.75
CA ALA A 432 5.62 6.11 -19.01
C ALA A 432 6.87 6.75 -19.61
N VAL A 433 7.89 5.98 -20.01
CA VAL A 433 9.10 6.49 -20.67
C VAL A 433 8.76 7.06 -22.05
N LEU A 434 7.95 6.35 -22.84
CA LEU A 434 7.52 6.82 -24.16
C LEU A 434 6.74 8.14 -24.07
N ARG A 435 5.95 8.31 -23.01
CA ARG A 435 5.17 9.52 -22.75
C ARG A 435 6.03 10.67 -22.21
N SER A 436 6.89 10.42 -21.23
CA SER A 436 7.70 11.44 -20.54
C SER A 436 8.78 12.05 -21.44
N THR A 437 9.28 11.29 -22.42
CA THR A 437 10.38 11.69 -23.30
C THR A 437 9.92 12.18 -24.67
N ARG A 438 8.61 12.37 -24.88
CA ARG A 438 8.04 12.83 -26.16
C ARG A 438 8.36 14.27 -26.52
N GLN A 439 8.58 15.12 -25.52
CA GLN A 439 8.82 16.55 -25.74
C GLN A 439 10.26 16.78 -26.19
N THR A 440 10.46 17.62 -27.21
CA THR A 440 11.80 17.89 -27.75
C THR A 440 12.71 18.49 -26.68
N PRO A 441 13.89 17.88 -26.42
CA PRO A 441 14.86 18.43 -25.49
C PRO A 441 15.37 19.80 -25.97
N VAL A 442 15.85 20.61 -25.03
CA VAL A 442 16.38 21.96 -25.30
C VAL A 442 17.48 21.90 -26.37
N THR A 443 17.45 22.83 -27.33
CA THR A 443 18.47 22.94 -28.38
C THR A 443 19.88 23.07 -27.79
N THR A 444 20.83 22.32 -28.34
CA THR A 444 22.22 22.22 -27.85
C THR A 444 22.98 23.54 -27.72
N ASN A 445 22.50 24.63 -28.33
CA ASN A 445 23.10 25.97 -28.21
C ASN A 445 22.88 26.61 -26.81
N ASP A 446 21.84 26.21 -26.06
CA ASP A 446 21.60 26.70 -24.69
C ASP A 446 22.47 25.98 -23.64
N LEU A 447 23.00 24.78 -23.96
CA LEU A 447 23.91 24.02 -23.08
C LEU A 447 25.26 24.74 -22.86
N ALA A 448 25.68 25.59 -23.80
CA ALA A 448 26.94 26.34 -23.70
C ALA A 448 26.93 27.40 -22.59
N ILE A 449 25.75 27.82 -22.13
CA ILE A 449 25.57 28.79 -21.04
C ILE A 449 25.50 28.07 -19.67
N GLN A 450 25.13 26.80 -19.63
CA GLN A 450 24.86 26.01 -18.40
C GLN A 450 26.12 25.62 -17.59
N GLY A 451 27.33 25.92 -18.06
CA GLY A 451 28.60 25.65 -17.36
C GLY A 451 29.16 26.82 -16.52
N ARG A 452 28.46 27.95 -16.40
CA ARG A 452 28.98 29.14 -15.73
C ARG A 452 28.66 29.17 -14.22
N LYS A 453 29.69 28.77 -13.45
CA LYS A 453 30.07 29.13 -12.06
C LYS A 453 29.00 29.83 -11.19
N GLU A 454 28.17 29.05 -10.50
CA GLU A 454 27.54 29.47 -9.24
C GLU A 454 27.83 28.40 -8.18
N GLY A 455 28.67 28.72 -7.19
CA GLY A 455 29.00 27.84 -6.07
C GLY A 455 29.92 26.65 -6.40
N SER A 456 30.28 25.88 -5.37
CA SER A 456 31.20 24.73 -5.50
C SER A 456 30.46 23.49 -5.99
N SER A 457 30.91 22.89 -7.09
CA SER A 457 30.39 21.59 -7.57
C SER A 457 30.71 20.45 -6.61
N LEU A 458 31.84 20.54 -5.90
CA LEU A 458 32.24 19.53 -4.92
C LEU A 458 31.29 19.53 -3.70
N LEU A 459 31.01 20.71 -3.14
CA LEU A 459 30.08 20.84 -1.99
C LEU A 459 28.65 20.44 -2.37
N ALA A 460 28.23 20.73 -3.60
CA ALA A 460 26.96 20.25 -4.13
C ALA A 460 26.96 18.72 -4.23
N GLY A 461 28.06 18.10 -4.67
CA GLY A 461 28.20 16.63 -4.71
C GLY A 461 28.11 15.99 -3.33
N LEU A 462 28.80 16.54 -2.32
CA LEU A 462 28.66 16.10 -0.92
C LEU A 462 27.19 16.18 -0.46
N GLY A 463 26.52 17.31 -0.74
CA GLY A 463 25.10 17.49 -0.44
C GLY A 463 24.18 16.47 -1.11
N ILE A 464 24.42 16.16 -2.39
CA ILE A 464 23.67 15.13 -3.11
C ILE A 464 23.90 13.75 -2.48
N GLY A 465 25.15 13.40 -2.14
CA GLY A 465 25.46 12.13 -1.49
C GLY A 465 24.72 11.94 -0.17
N GLY A 466 24.77 12.95 0.72
CA GLY A 466 24.05 12.92 1.99
C GLY A 466 22.53 12.91 1.84
N LEU A 467 21.99 13.71 0.92
CA LEU A 467 20.54 13.76 0.64
C LEU A 467 20.01 12.42 0.11
N PHE A 468 20.68 11.84 -0.90
CA PHE A 468 20.29 10.54 -1.46
C PHE A 468 20.37 9.43 -0.41
N PHE A 469 21.45 9.43 0.39
CA PHE A 469 21.60 8.46 1.46
C PHE A 469 20.45 8.58 2.47
N GLY A 470 20.19 9.78 3.00
CA GLY A 470 19.12 9.99 3.99
C GLY A 470 17.72 9.64 3.45
N MET A 471 17.41 9.96 2.20
CA MET A 471 16.13 9.58 1.59
C MET A 471 16.04 8.06 1.37
N HIS A 472 17.12 7.41 0.94
CA HIS A 472 17.11 5.97 0.72
C HIS A 472 17.06 5.20 2.05
N SER A 473 17.92 5.54 3.02
CA SER A 473 18.04 4.80 4.28
C SER A 473 16.85 4.99 5.21
N LEU A 474 16.12 6.12 5.15
CA LEU A 474 15.04 6.42 6.10
C LEU A 474 13.65 6.50 5.49
N LEU A 475 13.52 6.81 4.19
CA LEU A 475 12.23 7.15 3.57
C LEU A 475 11.78 6.18 2.47
N SER A 476 12.59 5.19 2.12
CA SER A 476 12.21 4.17 1.12
C SER A 476 11.27 3.09 1.66
N ASP A 477 10.94 3.14 2.95
CA ASP A 477 9.82 2.43 3.56
C ASP A 477 9.22 3.30 4.67
N SER A 478 7.90 3.18 4.88
CA SER A 478 7.20 4.01 5.86
C SER A 478 7.42 3.57 7.31
N SER A 479 7.91 2.34 7.53
CA SER A 479 8.09 1.76 8.85
C SER A 479 9.53 1.77 9.37
N THR A 480 10.52 2.13 8.54
CA THR A 480 11.94 2.18 8.97
C THR A 480 12.14 3.02 10.24
N MET A 481 11.71 4.29 10.23
CA MET A 481 11.83 5.15 11.42
C MET A 481 10.90 4.75 12.57
N ILE A 482 9.84 3.98 12.30
CA ILE A 482 8.98 3.41 13.34
C ILE A 482 9.76 2.34 14.09
N LEU A 483 10.41 1.42 13.38
CA LEU A 483 11.18 0.33 13.98
C LEU A 483 12.44 0.82 14.71
N TRP A 484 13.05 1.94 14.30
CA TRP A 484 14.11 2.59 15.09
C TRP A 484 13.66 3.00 16.49
N ASN A 485 12.36 3.23 16.67
CA ASN A 485 11.74 3.73 17.89
C ASN A 485 10.95 2.66 18.66
N TRP A 486 11.00 1.42 18.19
CA TRP A 486 10.29 0.30 18.80
C TRP A 486 11.01 -0.21 20.05
N GLU A 487 10.26 -0.45 21.13
CA GLU A 487 10.77 -0.89 22.43
C GLU A 487 9.90 -2.01 23.04
N GLY A 488 9.11 -2.72 22.23
CA GLY A 488 8.29 -3.85 22.68
C GLY A 488 6.94 -3.48 23.32
N PHE A 489 6.43 -4.38 24.16
CA PHE A 489 5.12 -4.32 24.81
C PHE A 489 5.22 -3.90 26.29
N PRO A 490 4.23 -3.17 26.84
CA PRO A 490 3.07 -2.62 26.14
C PRO A 490 3.46 -1.53 25.15
N VAL A 491 2.77 -1.48 24.01
CA VAL A 491 3.10 -0.56 22.90
C VAL A 491 2.97 0.89 23.37
N ARG A 492 4.09 1.61 23.43
CA ARG A 492 4.18 3.04 23.83
C ARG A 492 4.52 3.98 22.69
N GLY A 493 4.71 3.47 21.47
CA GLY A 493 5.16 4.21 20.31
C GLY A 493 4.25 4.02 19.09
N PRO A 494 4.67 4.55 17.92
CA PRO A 494 3.99 4.27 16.67
C PRO A 494 4.09 2.78 16.29
N ILE A 495 3.11 2.33 15.52
CA ILE A 495 3.06 1.02 14.85
C ILE A 495 2.94 1.20 13.34
N SER A 496 3.41 0.23 12.55
CA SER A 496 3.54 0.33 11.09
C SER A 496 2.24 0.75 10.38
N ALA A 497 1.10 0.19 10.76
CA ALA A 497 -0.23 0.67 10.38
C ALA A 497 -1.00 1.11 11.64
N PRO A 498 -1.51 2.35 11.73
CA PRO A 498 -1.71 3.31 10.64
C PRO A 498 -0.56 4.33 10.45
N HIS A 499 0.47 4.32 11.30
CA HIS A 499 1.40 5.45 11.38
C HIS A 499 2.34 5.58 10.17
N GLY A 500 2.53 4.52 9.38
CA GLY A 500 3.22 4.61 8.09
C GLY A 500 2.61 5.67 7.16
N ALA A 501 1.29 5.83 7.17
CA ALA A 501 0.60 6.90 6.42
C ALA A 501 0.94 8.31 6.93
N VAL A 502 1.31 8.46 8.21
CA VAL A 502 1.78 9.73 8.79
C VAL A 502 3.20 10.04 8.31
N THR A 503 4.07 9.05 8.18
CA THR A 503 5.40 9.22 7.55
C THR A 503 5.26 9.67 6.11
N ILE A 504 4.38 9.03 5.32
CA ILE A 504 4.09 9.41 3.93
C ILE A 504 3.53 10.84 3.87
N ALA A 505 2.65 11.22 4.80
CA ALA A 505 2.12 12.58 4.90
C ALA A 505 3.21 13.62 5.21
N ALA A 506 4.16 13.29 6.10
CA ALA A 506 5.30 14.15 6.40
C ALA A 506 6.23 14.32 5.17
N MET A 507 6.46 13.26 4.41
CA MET A 507 7.20 13.31 3.14
C MET A 507 6.50 14.25 2.13
N ALA A 508 5.19 14.09 1.94
CA ALA A 508 4.39 14.93 1.06
C ALA A 508 4.39 16.39 1.52
N GLY A 509 4.17 16.65 2.81
CA GLY A 509 4.22 17.98 3.41
C GLY A 509 5.57 18.66 3.24
N GLY A 510 6.66 17.92 3.46
CA GLY A 510 8.03 18.38 3.19
C GLY A 510 8.25 18.79 1.74
N LEU A 511 7.84 17.95 0.79
CA LEU A 511 7.93 18.27 -0.63
C LEU A 511 7.12 19.53 -0.99
N LEU A 512 5.92 19.69 -0.45
CA LEU A 512 5.10 20.90 -0.63
C LEU A 512 5.80 22.15 -0.08
N ILE A 513 6.46 22.06 1.09
CA ILE A 513 7.27 23.15 1.63
C ILE A 513 8.40 23.52 0.65
N GLY A 514 9.10 22.53 0.09
CA GLY A 514 10.12 22.73 -0.94
C GLY A 514 9.61 23.44 -2.19
N LEU A 515 8.40 23.09 -2.67
CA LEU A 515 7.81 23.65 -3.88
C LEU A 515 7.25 25.07 -3.69
N PHE A 516 6.61 25.35 -2.55
CA PHE A 516 5.98 26.64 -2.28
C PHE A 516 6.90 27.63 -1.57
N ASN A 517 7.93 27.15 -0.86
CA ASN A 517 8.82 27.99 -0.08
C ASN A 517 10.28 27.52 -0.16
N ASP A 518 10.83 27.51 -1.38
CA ASP A 518 12.23 27.15 -1.67
C ASP A 518 13.25 27.91 -0.79
N THR A 519 12.98 29.19 -0.46
CA THR A 519 13.91 29.97 0.37
C THR A 519 13.96 29.48 1.81
N LEU A 520 12.82 29.02 2.36
CA LEU A 520 12.80 28.37 3.67
C LEU A 520 13.47 27.00 3.59
N ALA A 521 13.11 26.18 2.59
CA ALA A 521 13.62 24.82 2.43
C ALA A 521 15.15 24.72 2.38
N ARG A 522 15.79 25.68 1.69
CA ARG A 522 17.27 25.77 1.61
C ARG A 522 17.91 26.63 2.71
N GLY A 523 17.14 27.14 3.67
CA GLY A 523 17.62 28.02 4.72
C GLY A 523 18.31 27.26 5.86
N TRP A 524 19.25 27.92 6.54
CA TRP A 524 19.91 27.39 7.74
C TRP A 524 18.95 27.04 8.87
N THR A 525 17.81 27.74 8.96
CA THR A 525 16.75 27.44 9.93
C THR A 525 16.14 26.06 9.69
N SER A 526 15.72 25.77 8.46
CA SER A 526 15.15 24.45 8.12
C SER A 526 16.18 23.34 8.25
N TYR A 527 17.44 23.59 7.85
CA TYR A 527 18.54 22.65 8.10
C TYR A 527 18.74 22.39 9.60
N GLY A 528 18.77 23.43 10.44
CA GLY A 528 18.89 23.29 11.89
C GLY A 528 17.75 22.48 12.50
N LEU A 529 16.51 22.69 12.06
CA LEU A 529 15.37 21.87 12.46
C LEU A 529 15.51 20.42 12.01
N GLY A 530 16.02 20.18 10.80
CA GLY A 530 16.36 18.84 10.32
C GLY A 530 17.42 18.16 11.19
N CYS A 531 18.48 18.88 11.60
CA CYS A 531 19.50 18.37 12.51
C CYS A 531 18.94 18.03 13.89
N ILE A 532 18.05 18.86 14.42
CA ILE A 532 17.36 18.58 15.69
C ILE A 532 16.49 17.32 15.54
N GLY A 533 15.73 17.20 14.44
CA GLY A 533 14.94 16.00 14.14
C GLY A 533 15.80 14.74 14.06
N ALA A 534 16.95 14.81 13.37
CA ALA A 534 17.94 13.73 13.30
C ALA A 534 18.51 13.34 14.67
N ALA A 535 18.86 14.33 15.50
CA ALA A 535 19.34 14.08 16.86
C ALA A 535 18.26 13.40 17.72
N ILE A 536 17.02 13.88 17.65
CA ILE A 536 15.89 13.30 18.39
C ILE A 536 15.62 11.87 17.93
N LEU A 537 15.57 11.60 16.61
CA LEU A 537 15.40 10.25 16.07
C LEU A 537 16.51 9.29 16.54
N THR A 538 17.73 9.78 16.69
CA THR A 538 18.90 8.94 17.04
C THR A 538 18.99 8.66 18.54
N THR A 539 18.52 9.59 19.38
CA THR A 539 18.77 9.55 20.85
C THR A 539 17.52 9.31 21.69
N ALA A 540 16.32 9.49 21.13
CA ALA A 540 15.05 9.21 21.79
C ALA A 540 14.38 7.96 21.20
N THR A 541 13.39 7.43 21.92
CA THR A 541 12.60 6.25 21.50
C THR A 541 11.11 6.58 21.47
N ASN A 542 10.27 5.61 21.07
CA ASN A 542 8.82 5.72 21.03
C ASN A 542 8.34 6.96 20.24
N TRP A 543 7.27 7.61 20.69
CA TRP A 543 6.70 8.80 20.03
C TRP A 543 7.68 9.96 19.89
N THR A 544 8.50 10.21 20.92
CA THR A 544 9.43 11.35 20.90
C THR A 544 10.45 11.21 19.77
N GLY A 545 11.09 10.04 19.65
CA GLY A 545 12.02 9.80 18.55
C GLY A 545 11.32 9.77 17.19
N TYR A 546 10.08 9.26 17.13
CA TYR A 546 9.28 9.30 15.89
C TYR A 546 8.93 10.72 15.43
N TYR A 547 8.60 11.65 16.34
CA TYR A 547 8.40 13.06 15.98
C TYR A 547 9.68 13.68 15.39
N GLY A 548 10.85 13.30 15.91
CA GLY A 548 12.15 13.63 15.31
C GLY A 548 12.29 13.09 13.88
N GLY A 549 11.90 11.83 13.67
CA GLY A 549 11.86 11.19 12.35
C GLY A 549 10.92 11.89 11.36
N LEU A 550 9.71 12.29 11.78
CA LEU A 550 8.78 13.04 10.94
C LEU A 550 9.33 14.41 10.54
N ALA A 551 9.98 15.11 11.48
CA ALA A 551 10.63 16.39 11.19
C ALA A 551 11.78 16.23 10.19
N LEU A 552 12.59 15.16 10.34
CA LEU A 552 13.67 14.83 9.42
C LEU A 552 13.13 14.45 8.03
N ALA A 553 12.09 13.63 7.95
CA ALA A 553 11.43 13.25 6.69
C ALA A 553 10.91 14.47 5.92
N ALA A 554 10.22 15.37 6.62
CA ALA A 554 9.75 16.62 6.04
C ALA A 554 10.92 17.48 5.54
N TYR A 555 12.01 17.55 6.30
CA TYR A 555 13.21 18.31 5.90
C TYR A 555 13.90 17.70 4.67
N LEU A 556 14.15 16.39 4.63
CA LEU A 556 14.79 15.72 3.50
C LEU A 556 14.03 15.95 2.20
N MET A 557 12.69 15.79 2.25
CA MET A 557 11.84 16.03 1.08
C MET A 557 11.79 17.51 0.69
N ALA A 558 11.76 18.44 1.64
CA ALA A 558 11.81 19.87 1.36
C ALA A 558 13.14 20.28 0.70
N ALA A 559 14.26 19.81 1.25
CA ALA A 559 15.61 20.13 0.76
C ALA A 559 15.88 19.53 -0.63
N SER A 560 15.22 18.42 -0.99
CA SER A 560 15.44 17.72 -2.26
C SER A 560 15.30 18.62 -3.50
N VAL A 561 14.24 19.44 -3.54
CA VAL A 561 13.94 20.35 -4.66
C VAL A 561 15.08 21.36 -4.84
N SER A 562 15.48 22.01 -3.76
CA SER A 562 16.48 23.08 -3.77
C SER A 562 17.90 22.55 -4.04
N LEU A 563 18.29 21.44 -3.40
CA LEU A 563 19.63 20.88 -3.53
C LEU A 563 19.85 20.25 -4.90
N ILE A 564 18.90 19.45 -5.41
CA ILE A 564 18.99 18.88 -6.76
C ILE A 564 18.93 20.00 -7.80
N GLY A 565 18.07 21.00 -7.62
CA GLY A 565 18.00 22.16 -8.50
C GLY A 565 19.30 22.97 -8.57
N SER A 566 20.01 23.10 -7.44
CA SER A 566 21.33 23.71 -7.37
C SER A 566 22.41 22.85 -8.03
N ALA A 567 22.36 21.53 -7.84
CA ALA A 567 23.31 20.57 -8.40
C ALA A 567 23.19 20.41 -9.93
N ALA A 568 21.97 20.49 -10.46
CA ALA A 568 21.66 20.38 -11.89
C ALA A 568 22.31 21.48 -12.75
N ARG A 569 22.58 22.66 -12.16
CA ARG A 569 23.19 23.82 -12.83
C ARG A 569 24.72 23.84 -12.75
N LYS A 570 25.32 22.80 -12.19
CA LYS A 570 26.76 22.65 -11.94
C LYS A 570 27.32 21.51 -12.80
N ILE A 571 28.61 21.19 -12.63
CA ILE A 571 29.26 20.14 -13.42
C ILE A 571 28.68 18.77 -13.04
N PRO A 572 27.95 18.08 -13.92
CA PRO A 572 27.16 16.89 -13.56
C PRO A 572 28.01 15.71 -13.09
N ALA A 573 29.22 15.56 -13.65
CA ALA A 573 30.13 14.51 -13.23
C ALA A 573 30.64 14.69 -11.79
N VAL A 574 30.76 15.93 -11.31
CA VAL A 574 31.18 16.21 -9.93
C VAL A 574 29.97 16.21 -9.01
N THR A 575 28.86 16.84 -9.39
CA THR A 575 27.69 16.90 -8.52
C THR A 575 26.98 15.56 -8.38
N PHE A 576 26.74 14.85 -9.48
CA PHE A 576 26.09 13.56 -9.43
C PHE A 576 27.11 12.43 -9.40
N GLY A 577 28.15 12.42 -10.24
CA GLY A 577 29.13 11.33 -10.25
C GLY A 577 29.87 11.17 -8.92
N PHE A 578 30.55 12.22 -8.44
CA PHE A 578 31.18 12.20 -7.11
C PHE A 578 30.14 12.17 -5.97
N GLY A 579 28.96 12.77 -6.14
CA GLY A 579 27.87 12.65 -5.16
C GLY A 579 27.39 11.21 -4.94
N PHE A 580 27.22 10.43 -6.01
CA PHE A 580 26.88 9.01 -5.93
C PHE A 580 28.01 8.16 -5.33
N LEU A 581 29.28 8.54 -5.56
CA LEU A 581 30.41 7.92 -4.88
C LEU A 581 30.36 8.15 -3.36
N VAL A 582 30.06 9.38 -2.93
CA VAL A 582 29.86 9.71 -1.50
C VAL A 582 28.66 8.97 -0.92
N TYR A 583 27.56 8.89 -1.67
CA TYR A 583 26.40 8.07 -1.31
C TYR A 583 26.79 6.60 -1.09
N ASN A 584 27.58 6.00 -1.99
CA ASN A 584 28.03 4.61 -1.82
C ASN A 584 28.92 4.44 -0.59
N PHE A 585 29.81 5.40 -0.31
CA PHE A 585 30.57 5.39 0.94
C PHE A 585 29.65 5.41 2.15
N MET A 586 28.59 6.24 2.14
CA MET A 586 27.60 6.27 3.22
C MET A 586 26.80 4.96 3.33
N VAL A 587 26.47 4.31 2.21
CA VAL A 587 25.87 2.97 2.20
C VAL A 587 26.79 1.96 2.88
N LEU A 588 28.08 1.92 2.50
CA LEU A 588 29.05 1.03 3.13
C LEU A 588 29.27 1.37 4.61
N PHE A 589 29.34 2.65 4.97
CA PHE A 589 29.47 3.09 6.35
C PHE A 589 28.27 2.63 7.19
N HIS A 590 27.05 2.68 6.65
CA HIS A 590 25.85 2.14 7.29
C HIS A 590 25.87 0.61 7.46
N VAL A 591 26.61 -0.13 6.62
CA VAL A 591 26.82 -1.58 6.79
C VAL A 591 27.88 -1.85 7.85
N TRP A 592 28.98 -1.08 7.84
CA TRP A 592 30.10 -1.28 8.76
C TRP A 592 29.72 -1.15 10.24
N VAL A 593 28.71 -0.33 10.58
CA VAL A 593 28.29 -0.17 11.98
C VAL A 593 27.57 -1.40 12.56
N VAL A 594 27.14 -2.35 11.73
CA VAL A 594 26.48 -3.61 12.13
C VAL A 594 27.29 -4.84 11.74
N ALA A 595 27.79 -4.91 10.51
CA ALA A 595 28.62 -6.02 10.01
C ALA A 595 30.10 -5.86 10.40
N TYR A 596 30.38 -5.22 11.54
CA TYR A 596 31.74 -4.84 11.93
C TYR A 596 32.65 -6.05 12.16
N ALA A 597 32.09 -7.23 12.46
CA ALA A 597 32.84 -8.48 12.60
C ALA A 597 33.37 -9.02 11.25
N PHE A 598 32.67 -8.73 10.14
CA PHE A 598 32.97 -9.33 8.83
C PHE A 598 33.74 -8.43 7.87
N VAL A 599 33.72 -7.11 8.09
CA VAL A 599 34.22 -6.14 7.12
C VAL A 599 35.54 -5.50 7.60
N PRO A 600 36.58 -5.43 6.75
CA PRO A 600 37.83 -4.76 7.10
C PRO A 600 37.62 -3.31 7.56
N GLY A 601 38.13 -2.97 8.74
CA GLY A 601 37.96 -1.65 9.34
C GLY A 601 36.62 -1.44 10.07
N GLY A 602 35.70 -2.41 10.01
CA GLY A 602 34.43 -2.43 10.74
C GLY A 602 34.56 -2.15 12.25
N PRO A 603 35.51 -2.77 12.99
CA PRO A 603 35.66 -2.55 14.42
C PRO A 603 35.90 -1.09 14.83
N LEU A 604 36.43 -0.25 13.91
CA LEU A 604 36.67 1.17 14.18
C LEU A 604 35.38 2.00 14.31
N VAL A 605 34.28 1.50 13.74
CA VAL A 605 32.98 2.17 13.69
C VAL A 605 31.85 1.33 14.28
N ARG A 606 32.21 0.28 15.04
CA ARG A 606 31.27 -0.60 15.73
C ARG A 606 30.23 0.20 16.50
N GLU A 607 28.95 -0.06 16.20
CA GLU A 607 27.79 0.52 16.88
C GLU A 607 27.67 2.06 16.77
N ARG A 608 28.27 2.67 15.74
CA ARG A 608 28.28 4.14 15.53
C ARG A 608 27.24 4.66 14.53
N THR A 609 25.99 4.24 14.66
CA THR A 609 24.88 4.81 13.88
C THR A 609 24.74 6.33 14.07
N ASP A 610 25.13 6.85 15.24
CA ASP A 610 25.23 8.29 15.52
C ASP A 610 26.21 9.02 14.59
N TRP A 611 27.36 8.40 14.27
CA TRP A 611 28.33 8.96 13.33
C TRP A 611 27.81 8.94 11.90
N VAL A 612 27.07 7.89 11.50
CA VAL A 612 26.41 7.82 10.19
C VAL A 612 25.39 8.95 10.04
N MET A 613 24.56 9.19 11.06
CA MET A 613 23.60 10.30 11.06
C MET A 613 24.30 11.67 11.04
N LEU A 614 25.33 11.87 11.86
CA LEU A 614 26.11 13.10 11.89
C LEU A 614 26.75 13.39 10.53
N ALA A 615 27.40 12.39 9.92
CA ALA A 615 28.01 12.52 8.60
C ALA A 615 26.95 12.85 7.54
N THR A 616 25.79 12.20 7.58
CA THR A 616 24.66 12.49 6.67
C THR A 616 24.25 13.96 6.74
N MET A 617 24.04 14.48 7.96
CA MET A 617 23.63 15.87 8.14
C MET A 617 24.74 16.86 7.75
N LEU A 618 26.00 16.59 8.08
CA LEU A 618 27.14 17.43 7.66
C LEU A 618 27.25 17.50 6.12
N LEU A 619 27.09 16.37 5.44
CA LEU A 619 27.08 16.29 3.98
C LEU A 619 25.95 17.13 3.39
N ILE A 620 24.73 16.99 3.91
CA ILE A 620 23.58 17.82 3.50
C ILE A 620 23.86 19.31 3.76
N GLY A 621 24.50 19.64 4.88
CA GLY A 621 24.94 21.00 5.23
C GLY A 621 25.88 21.62 4.20
N CYS A 622 26.80 20.84 3.60
CA CYS A 622 27.62 21.29 2.47
C CYS A 622 26.75 21.68 1.25
N GLY A 623 25.72 20.89 0.96
CA GLY A 623 24.72 21.17 -0.07
C GLY A 623 23.94 22.46 0.20
N VAL A 624 23.47 22.63 1.44
CA VAL A 624 22.75 23.84 1.90
C VAL A 624 23.63 25.07 1.73
N PHE A 625 24.86 25.03 2.24
CA PHE A 625 25.83 26.13 2.12
C PHE A 625 25.99 26.56 0.66
N THR A 626 26.28 25.62 -0.25
CA THR A 626 26.45 26.01 -1.67
C THR A 626 25.15 26.48 -2.30
N SER A 627 23.98 25.96 -1.92
CA SER A 627 22.69 26.36 -2.50
C SER A 627 22.30 27.80 -2.10
N VAL A 628 22.62 28.20 -0.87
CA VAL A 628 22.37 29.56 -0.34
C VAL A 628 23.34 30.57 -1.00
N SER A 629 24.63 30.24 -1.03
CA SER A 629 25.67 31.13 -1.57
C SER A 629 25.59 31.36 -3.08
N SER A 630 24.86 30.52 -3.81
CA SER A 630 24.80 30.55 -5.29
C SER A 630 23.85 31.60 -5.89
N THR A 631 23.17 32.48 -5.12
CA THR A 631 22.10 33.34 -5.68
C THR A 631 22.40 34.85 -5.66
N PRO A 632 22.88 35.49 -6.75
CA PRO A 632 22.94 36.96 -6.87
C PRO A 632 21.54 37.60 -7.03
N ALA A 633 21.32 38.75 -6.36
CA ALA A 633 20.04 39.46 -6.35
C ALA A 633 19.53 39.92 -7.75
N ALA A 634 20.44 40.16 -8.70
CA ALA A 634 20.10 40.59 -10.07
C ALA A 634 19.47 39.47 -10.92
N GLN A 635 19.76 38.20 -10.62
CA GLN A 635 19.28 37.03 -11.36
C GLN A 635 17.89 36.60 -10.89
N ARG A 636 17.54 36.83 -9.61
CA ARG A 636 16.19 36.69 -9.04
C ARG A 636 15.14 37.49 -9.83
N LYS A 637 15.48 38.71 -10.29
CA LYS A 637 14.59 39.57 -11.09
C LYS A 637 14.35 39.05 -12.51
N ARG A 638 15.34 38.43 -13.17
CA ARG A 638 15.20 37.82 -14.50
C ARG A 638 14.46 36.47 -14.47
N PHE A 639 14.66 35.68 -13.42
CA PHE A 639 13.96 34.40 -13.22
C PHE A 639 12.45 34.58 -12.99
N ASN A 640 12.05 35.63 -12.26
CA ASN A 640 10.62 35.93 -12.03
C ASN A 640 9.85 36.30 -13.31
N ALA A 641 10.54 36.79 -14.35
CA ALA A 641 9.93 37.17 -15.63
C ALA A 641 9.63 35.96 -16.54
N TYR A 642 10.24 34.79 -16.30
CA TYR A 642 10.01 33.54 -17.04
C TYR A 642 9.06 32.56 -16.33
N LEU A 643 8.43 32.97 -15.22
CA LEU A 643 7.50 32.16 -14.44
C LEU A 643 6.14 31.98 -15.13
N ASN A 644 6.11 31.19 -16.20
CA ASN A 644 4.90 30.49 -16.63
C ASN A 644 5.00 28.94 -16.67
N PRO A 645 5.63 28.25 -15.68
CA PRO A 645 5.47 26.80 -15.50
C PRO A 645 4.55 26.43 -14.32
N ARG A 646 3.77 27.38 -13.77
CA ARG A 646 2.93 27.17 -12.57
C ARG A 646 1.77 26.17 -12.76
N LYS A 647 1.44 25.83 -14.01
CA LYS A 647 0.38 24.87 -14.35
C LYS A 647 0.73 23.42 -13.96
N GLN A 648 1.96 22.98 -14.25
CA GLN A 648 2.36 21.58 -14.04
C GLN A 648 2.41 21.18 -12.56
N ARG A 649 2.72 22.14 -11.68
CA ARG A 649 2.73 21.93 -10.22
C ARG A 649 1.40 21.39 -9.68
N SER A 650 0.27 21.85 -10.23
CA SER A 650 -1.06 21.40 -9.78
C SER A 650 -1.25 19.89 -9.94
N TYR A 651 -0.76 19.30 -11.04
CA TYR A 651 -0.91 17.86 -11.29
C TYR A 651 -0.07 17.02 -10.34
N TYR A 652 1.17 17.42 -10.01
CA TYR A 652 1.95 16.71 -9.00
C TYR A 652 1.30 16.79 -7.62
N ILE A 653 0.64 17.90 -7.30
CA ILE A 653 -0.15 18.01 -6.05
C ILE A 653 -1.39 17.11 -6.10
N TYR A 654 -2.08 17.00 -7.24
CA TYR A 654 -3.19 16.05 -7.38
C TYR A 654 -2.71 14.60 -7.22
N VAL A 655 -1.57 14.24 -7.81
CA VAL A 655 -0.96 12.92 -7.63
C VAL A 655 -0.58 12.68 -6.17
N LEU A 656 0.02 13.65 -5.48
CA LEU A 656 0.29 13.57 -4.04
C LEU A 656 -0.98 13.39 -3.22
N GLY A 657 -2.05 14.14 -3.53
CA GLY A 657 -3.35 13.99 -2.89
C GLY A 657 -3.92 12.59 -3.08
N ALA A 658 -3.83 12.03 -4.29
CA ALA A 658 -4.24 10.66 -4.57
C ALA A 658 -3.40 9.62 -3.80
N ILE A 659 -2.08 9.79 -3.75
CA ILE A 659 -1.18 8.92 -2.98
C ILE A 659 -1.50 9.00 -1.48
N GLN A 660 -1.82 10.19 -0.96
CA GLN A 660 -2.18 10.35 0.45
C GLN A 660 -3.52 9.69 0.77
N LEU A 661 -4.54 9.85 -0.08
CA LEU A 661 -5.83 9.18 0.08
C LEU A 661 -5.67 7.66 0.02
N PHE A 662 -4.85 7.17 -0.92
CA PHE A 662 -4.49 5.76 -1.01
C PHE A 662 -3.81 5.28 0.28
N SER A 663 -2.83 6.02 0.80
CA SER A 663 -2.12 5.68 2.04
C SER A 663 -3.06 5.65 3.26
N VAL A 664 -4.01 6.57 3.35
CA VAL A 664 -5.03 6.57 4.43
C VAL A 664 -5.97 5.36 4.30
N ALA A 665 -6.40 5.03 3.08
CA ALA A 665 -7.23 3.85 2.84
C ALA A 665 -6.50 2.56 3.22
N ILE A 666 -5.24 2.41 2.82
CA ILE A 666 -4.40 1.27 3.19
C ILE A 666 -4.18 1.20 4.70
N ALA A 667 -3.93 2.33 5.36
CA ALA A 667 -3.76 2.38 6.81
C ALA A 667 -5.03 1.92 7.57
N TYR A 668 -6.22 2.24 7.03
CA TYR A 668 -7.49 1.75 7.57
C TYR A 668 -7.65 0.24 7.35
N LEU A 669 -7.34 -0.26 6.16
CA LEU A 669 -7.46 -1.69 5.82
C LEU A 669 -6.45 -2.57 6.58
N ARG A 670 -5.25 -2.07 6.85
CA ARG A 670 -4.18 -2.77 7.58
C ARG A 670 -4.24 -2.54 9.10
N PHE A 671 -5.26 -1.86 9.62
CA PHE A 671 -5.32 -1.59 11.06
C PHE A 671 -5.50 -2.92 11.83
N PRO A 672 -4.64 -3.24 12.81
CA PRO A 672 -4.72 -4.52 13.52
C PRO A 672 -6.04 -4.69 14.28
N THR A 673 -6.68 -5.86 14.13
CA THR A 673 -7.95 -6.19 14.79
C THR A 673 -7.76 -6.72 16.21
N TYR A 674 -6.58 -7.29 16.50
CA TYR A 674 -6.21 -7.87 17.81
C TYR A 674 -7.18 -8.92 18.37
N ASP A 675 -7.94 -9.60 17.51
CA ASP A 675 -8.92 -10.65 17.83
C ASP A 675 -8.43 -12.04 17.38
N TYR A 676 -7.13 -12.28 17.54
CA TYR A 676 -6.47 -13.49 17.05
C TYR A 676 -6.86 -14.75 17.84
N VAL A 677 -7.01 -15.86 17.12
CA VAL A 677 -7.46 -17.14 17.68
C VAL A 677 -6.38 -18.21 17.48
N PRO A 678 -5.92 -18.89 18.57
CA PRO A 678 -4.99 -20.02 18.50
C PRO A 678 -5.66 -21.26 17.90
N TYR A 679 -4.86 -22.17 17.33
CA TYR A 679 -5.38 -23.33 16.57
C TYR A 679 -6.09 -24.36 17.44
N HIS A 680 -5.54 -24.67 18.62
CA HIS A 680 -5.98 -25.79 19.47
C HIS A 680 -6.50 -25.32 20.83
N LYS A 681 -7.42 -24.35 20.81
CA LYS A 681 -7.96 -23.68 22.01
C LYS A 681 -8.64 -24.63 22.99
N ASP A 682 -9.45 -25.57 22.48
CA ASP A 682 -10.26 -26.47 23.31
C ASP A 682 -9.40 -27.50 24.05
N ASP A 683 -8.30 -27.93 23.43
CA ASP A 683 -7.30 -28.83 24.02
C ASP A 683 -6.26 -28.11 24.89
N LYS A 684 -6.32 -26.77 24.97
CA LYS A 684 -5.34 -25.91 25.65
C LYS A 684 -3.89 -26.20 25.23
N ILE A 685 -3.69 -26.45 23.94
CA ILE A 685 -2.36 -26.65 23.38
C ILE A 685 -1.80 -25.33 22.89
N LEU A 686 -0.54 -25.09 23.20
CA LEU A 686 0.29 -24.05 22.60
C LEU A 686 1.32 -24.74 21.71
N THR A 687 1.32 -24.38 20.42
CA THR A 687 2.33 -24.83 19.45
C THR A 687 3.37 -23.72 19.27
N ALA A 688 4.61 -23.98 19.68
CA ALA A 688 5.71 -23.03 19.59
C ALA A 688 6.76 -23.47 18.56
N GLY A 689 7.25 -22.55 17.73
CA GLY A 689 8.32 -22.81 16.76
C GLY A 689 9.47 -21.82 16.84
N ILE A 690 10.63 -22.21 16.33
CA ILE A 690 11.79 -21.34 16.12
C ILE A 690 12.25 -21.49 14.68
N TRP A 691 12.62 -20.38 14.04
CA TRP A 691 13.17 -20.43 12.69
C TRP A 691 14.19 -19.33 12.41
N THR A 692 15.37 -19.68 11.92
CA THR A 692 16.30 -18.72 11.31
C THR A 692 15.96 -18.52 9.83
N ILE A 693 15.52 -17.31 9.47
CA ILE A 693 14.80 -17.09 8.21
C ILE A 693 15.68 -16.59 7.07
N HIS A 694 16.99 -16.48 7.29
CA HIS A 694 17.97 -16.02 6.30
C HIS A 694 17.52 -14.74 5.60
N PHE A 695 17.08 -13.77 6.41
CA PHE A 695 16.56 -12.47 5.97
C PHE A 695 15.38 -12.55 4.98
N SER A 696 14.63 -13.65 4.98
CA SER A 696 13.51 -13.96 4.08
C SER A 696 13.89 -13.94 2.61
N ILE A 697 15.08 -14.46 2.30
CA ILE A 697 15.56 -14.68 0.94
C ILE A 697 15.76 -16.19 0.77
N ASP A 698 15.22 -16.76 -0.30
CA ASP A 698 15.38 -18.19 -0.60
C ASP A 698 16.68 -18.50 -1.34
N ASN A 699 16.98 -19.79 -1.53
CA ASN A 699 18.19 -20.26 -2.20
C ASN A 699 18.32 -19.82 -3.68
N GLU A 700 17.27 -19.23 -4.26
CA GLU A 700 17.26 -18.72 -5.62
C GLU A 700 17.29 -17.18 -5.64
N GLY A 701 17.43 -16.54 -4.47
CA GLY A 701 17.49 -15.09 -4.32
C GLY A 701 16.14 -14.39 -4.45
N TYR A 702 15.02 -15.09 -4.25
CA TYR A 702 13.68 -14.54 -4.24
C TYR A 702 13.17 -14.31 -2.81
N SER A 703 12.17 -13.44 -2.68
CA SER A 703 11.46 -13.19 -1.42
C SER A 703 10.71 -14.44 -0.96
N SER A 704 10.94 -14.91 0.27
CA SER A 704 10.43 -16.20 0.75
C SER A 704 9.22 -16.11 1.70
N GLU A 705 8.76 -14.91 2.06
CA GLU A 705 7.76 -14.71 3.13
C GLU A 705 6.42 -15.42 2.90
N TYR A 706 5.94 -15.53 1.65
CA TYR A 706 4.71 -16.26 1.33
C TYR A 706 4.84 -17.76 1.60
N ARG A 707 6.01 -18.34 1.27
CA ARG A 707 6.29 -19.76 1.52
C ARG A 707 6.46 -20.02 3.01
N MET A 708 7.06 -19.09 3.73
CA MET A 708 7.16 -19.13 5.19
C MET A 708 5.77 -19.09 5.83
N ARG A 709 4.91 -18.15 5.41
CA ARG A 709 3.52 -18.06 5.87
C ARG A 709 2.79 -19.39 5.71
N ASP A 710 2.87 -19.99 4.52
CA ASP A 710 2.15 -21.24 4.24
C ASP A 710 2.62 -22.37 5.18
N LEU A 711 3.94 -22.47 5.41
CA LEU A 711 4.50 -23.47 6.32
C LEU A 711 4.09 -23.24 7.79
N ILE A 712 4.17 -22.00 8.28
CA ILE A 712 3.78 -21.64 9.65
C ILE A 712 2.29 -21.92 9.88
N LYS A 713 1.45 -21.59 8.89
CA LYS A 713 0.01 -21.82 8.93
C LYS A 713 -0.34 -23.30 8.94
N GLU A 714 0.24 -24.07 8.03
CA GLU A 714 -0.05 -25.50 7.89
C GLU A 714 0.50 -26.33 9.03
N LEU A 715 1.54 -25.87 9.73
CA LEU A 715 2.03 -26.47 10.97
C LEU A 715 1.25 -26.05 12.22
N GLU A 716 0.25 -25.19 12.05
CA GLU A 716 -0.64 -24.74 13.13
C GLU A 716 0.13 -24.07 14.29
N ILE A 717 1.13 -23.26 13.97
CA ILE A 717 1.99 -22.62 14.96
C ILE A 717 1.28 -21.42 15.60
N ASP A 718 1.23 -21.40 16.93
CA ASP A 718 0.61 -20.33 17.72
C ASP A 718 1.63 -19.25 18.12
N VAL A 719 2.86 -19.64 18.41
CA VAL A 719 3.96 -18.75 18.82
C VAL A 719 5.22 -19.09 18.03
N ILE A 720 5.87 -18.12 17.41
CA ILE A 720 7.09 -18.35 16.66
C ILE A 720 8.16 -17.29 16.93
N GLY A 721 9.36 -17.75 17.25
CA GLY A 721 10.57 -16.94 17.22
C GLY A 721 11.18 -16.96 15.82
N LEU A 722 11.46 -15.79 15.26
CA LEU A 722 12.16 -15.65 13.98
C LEU A 722 13.50 -14.96 14.20
N LEU A 723 14.57 -15.52 13.65
CA LEU A 723 15.92 -14.99 13.77
C LEU A 723 16.45 -14.56 12.40
N GLU A 724 17.42 -13.65 12.38
CA GLU A 724 17.83 -12.94 11.16
C GLU A 724 16.67 -12.16 10.53
N SER A 725 15.93 -11.47 11.40
CA SER A 725 14.68 -10.78 11.07
C SER A 725 14.84 -9.27 10.85
N ASP A 726 16.02 -8.68 11.07
CA ASP A 726 16.24 -7.24 10.84
C ASP A 726 16.43 -6.93 9.34
N LEU A 727 15.34 -6.47 8.73
CA LEU A 727 15.26 -6.15 7.31
C LEU A 727 15.12 -4.64 7.02
N GLN A 728 15.12 -3.80 8.06
CA GLN A 728 14.93 -2.34 7.93
C GLN A 728 16.24 -1.59 7.71
N ARG A 729 17.15 -2.20 6.96
CA ARG A 729 18.43 -1.62 6.53
C ARG A 729 18.46 -1.46 5.02
N ILE A 730 19.26 -0.50 4.56
CA ILE A 730 19.38 -0.16 3.13
C ILE A 730 19.81 -1.37 2.27
N ILE A 731 20.64 -2.26 2.82
CA ILE A 731 21.08 -3.50 2.14
C ILE A 731 20.00 -4.57 2.06
N MET A 732 18.96 -4.47 2.90
CA MET A 732 17.81 -5.37 2.91
C MET A 732 16.60 -4.76 2.19
N GLY A 733 16.79 -3.63 1.50
CA GLY A 733 15.72 -2.93 0.77
C GLY A 733 14.75 -2.18 1.68
N ASN A 734 15.07 -2.02 2.97
CA ASN A 734 14.20 -1.47 4.01
C ASN A 734 12.81 -2.15 4.00
N ARG A 735 12.77 -3.44 4.27
CA ARG A 735 11.53 -4.23 4.33
C ARG A 735 11.36 -4.85 5.71
N ASP A 736 10.28 -5.58 5.92
CA ASP A 736 9.95 -6.24 7.16
C ASP A 736 8.95 -7.38 6.93
N THR A 737 9.47 -8.59 6.89
CA THR A 737 8.68 -9.83 6.73
C THR A 737 7.75 -10.07 7.92
N THR A 738 8.12 -9.61 9.11
CA THR A 738 7.33 -9.88 10.32
C THR A 738 5.99 -9.14 10.28
N GLN A 739 5.92 -7.97 9.63
CA GLN A 739 4.65 -7.28 9.36
C GLN A 739 3.72 -8.10 8.49
N PHE A 740 4.24 -8.66 7.39
CA PHE A 740 3.46 -9.51 6.49
C PHE A 740 2.94 -10.75 7.21
N LEU A 741 3.81 -11.46 7.93
CA LEU A 741 3.42 -12.66 8.66
C LEU A 741 2.40 -12.36 9.76
N ALA A 742 2.57 -11.28 10.52
CA ALA A 742 1.65 -10.90 11.58
C ALA A 742 0.26 -10.55 11.06
N GLU A 743 0.18 -9.80 9.96
CA GLU A 743 -1.08 -9.41 9.34
C GLU A 743 -1.81 -10.60 8.68
N ASP A 744 -1.08 -11.42 7.91
CA ASP A 744 -1.70 -12.53 7.16
C ASP A 744 -2.08 -13.69 8.08
N LEU A 745 -1.23 -14.04 9.06
CA LEU A 745 -1.50 -15.13 10.00
C LEU A 745 -2.40 -14.73 11.17
N GLY A 746 -2.65 -13.42 11.36
CA GLY A 746 -3.37 -12.89 12.52
C GLY A 746 -2.61 -13.18 13.81
N MET A 747 -1.51 -12.44 14.03
CA MET A 747 -0.64 -12.58 15.20
C MET A 747 -0.24 -11.20 15.75
N TYR A 748 -0.06 -11.12 17.07
CA TYR A 748 0.72 -10.07 17.70
C TYR A 748 2.18 -10.21 17.28
N VAL A 749 2.89 -9.09 17.13
CA VAL A 749 4.29 -9.08 16.73
C VAL A 749 5.09 -8.16 17.64
N ASP A 750 6.15 -8.70 18.21
CA ASP A 750 7.28 -7.94 18.70
C ASP A 750 8.42 -8.05 17.69
N TYR A 751 8.76 -6.92 17.07
CA TYR A 751 9.81 -6.82 16.06
C TYR A 751 11.22 -7.05 16.62
N GLY A 752 11.38 -7.03 17.95
CA GLY A 752 12.66 -7.08 18.64
C GLY A 752 13.45 -5.78 18.58
N PRO A 753 14.76 -5.82 18.91
CA PRO A 753 15.61 -4.64 18.86
C PRO A 753 15.59 -3.99 17.48
N GLY A 754 15.33 -2.68 17.42
CA GLY A 754 15.32 -1.93 16.16
C GLY A 754 16.68 -1.94 15.44
N PRO A 755 16.73 -1.59 14.14
CA PRO A 755 17.95 -1.60 13.34
C PRO A 755 19.06 -0.65 13.86
N ASN A 756 18.71 0.35 14.68
CA ASN A 756 19.67 1.20 15.39
C ASN A 756 20.36 0.52 16.58
N LYS A 757 20.00 -0.73 16.92
CA LYS A 757 20.59 -1.53 18.00
C LYS A 757 21.70 -2.48 17.51
N HIS A 758 22.01 -2.45 16.20
CA HIS A 758 23.17 -3.13 15.59
C HIS A 758 23.18 -4.66 15.78
N THR A 759 22.02 -5.30 15.67
CA THR A 759 21.90 -6.77 15.67
C THR A 759 21.37 -7.25 14.32
N TRP A 760 21.41 -8.56 14.07
CA TRP A 760 20.78 -9.20 12.91
C TRP A 760 19.27 -9.46 13.08
N GLY A 761 18.72 -9.10 14.24
CA GLY A 761 17.30 -9.21 14.54
C GLY A 761 16.89 -10.54 15.15
N ALA A 762 15.92 -10.44 16.04
CA ALA A 762 15.12 -11.52 16.57
C ALA A 762 13.70 -10.97 16.72
N ALA A 763 12.68 -11.71 16.31
CA ALA A 763 11.29 -11.30 16.40
C ALA A 763 10.44 -12.39 17.05
N LEU A 764 9.35 -11.99 17.72
CA LEU A 764 8.37 -12.89 18.30
C LEU A 764 7.00 -12.61 17.69
N LEU A 765 6.38 -13.62 17.10
CA LEU A 765 4.99 -13.56 16.67
C LEU A 765 4.16 -14.50 17.55
N SER A 766 2.96 -14.06 17.94
CA SER A 766 2.10 -14.83 18.85
C SER A 766 0.62 -14.64 18.52
N LYS A 767 -0.14 -15.72 18.48
CA LYS A 767 -1.62 -15.68 18.46
C LYS A 767 -2.20 -15.29 19.83
N PHE A 768 -1.41 -15.42 20.89
CA PHE A 768 -1.74 -14.99 22.24
C PHE A 768 -1.30 -13.55 22.50
N PRO A 769 -2.05 -12.75 23.28
CA PRO A 769 -1.67 -11.40 23.63
C PRO A 769 -0.28 -11.32 24.28
N ILE A 770 0.58 -10.45 23.75
CA ILE A 770 1.86 -10.10 24.38
C ILE A 770 1.57 -9.04 25.45
N VAL A 771 1.68 -9.42 26.72
CA VAL A 771 1.38 -8.57 27.87
C VAL A 771 2.51 -7.58 28.14
N ASN A 772 3.74 -8.07 28.06
CA ASN A 772 4.95 -7.28 28.28
C ASN A 772 6.10 -7.89 27.47
N SER A 773 7.03 -7.07 27.00
CA SER A 773 8.29 -7.57 26.46
C SER A 773 9.45 -6.62 26.73
N THR A 774 10.63 -7.20 26.92
CA THR A 774 11.89 -6.51 27.16
C THR A 774 12.93 -7.02 26.17
N HIS A 775 13.72 -6.11 25.61
CA HIS A 775 14.81 -6.44 24.69
C HIS A 775 16.16 -6.36 25.38
N HIS A 776 16.97 -7.39 25.24
CA HIS A 776 18.31 -7.49 25.81
C HIS A 776 19.34 -7.55 24.69
N LEU A 777 20.40 -6.76 24.82
CA LEU A 777 21.62 -6.90 24.02
C LEU A 777 22.65 -7.58 24.90
N LEU A 778 23.01 -8.82 24.58
CA LEU A 778 23.86 -9.61 25.45
C LEU A 778 25.34 -9.23 25.30
N PRO A 779 26.19 -9.54 26.30
CA PRO A 779 27.61 -9.19 26.27
C PRO A 779 28.32 -9.74 25.04
N SER A 780 29.07 -8.88 24.36
CA SER A 780 29.88 -9.23 23.19
C SER A 780 31.16 -8.38 23.18
N PRO A 781 32.23 -8.81 23.88
CA PRO A 781 33.48 -8.07 23.90
C PRO A 781 34.23 -8.06 22.56
N VAL A 782 34.06 -9.09 21.73
CA VAL A 782 34.83 -9.25 20.48
C VAL A 782 33.92 -9.31 19.25
N GLY A 783 32.95 -10.21 19.27
CA GLY A 783 32.13 -10.60 18.15
C GLY A 783 30.84 -9.79 17.98
N GLU A 784 29.80 -10.47 17.55
CA GLU A 784 28.49 -9.88 17.24
C GLU A 784 27.61 -9.65 18.47
N LEU A 785 26.86 -8.54 18.46
CA LEU A 785 25.82 -8.29 19.45
C LEU A 785 24.66 -9.26 19.28
N ALA A 786 24.46 -10.09 20.30
CA ALA A 786 23.39 -11.09 20.34
C ALA A 786 22.08 -10.50 20.93
N PRO A 787 20.98 -10.47 20.17
CA PRO A 787 19.68 -10.02 20.67
C PRO A 787 18.95 -11.13 21.44
N ALA A 788 18.27 -10.76 22.53
CA ALA A 788 17.24 -11.57 23.15
C ALA A 788 15.95 -10.78 23.41
N ILE A 789 14.80 -11.42 23.25
CA ILE A 789 13.49 -10.95 23.69
C ILE A 789 13.08 -11.76 24.92
N GLU A 790 12.72 -11.10 26.01
CA GLU A 790 11.95 -11.68 27.12
C GLU A 790 10.51 -11.17 26.98
N ALA A 791 9.56 -12.04 26.64
CA ALA A 791 8.16 -11.68 26.49
C ALA A 791 7.26 -12.49 27.42
N THR A 792 6.19 -11.89 27.90
CA THR A 792 5.15 -12.56 28.68
C THR A 792 3.88 -12.61 27.86
N LEU A 793 3.34 -13.81 27.65
CA LEU A 793 2.12 -14.08 26.90
C LEU A 793 0.99 -14.47 27.85
N ASP A 794 -0.22 -14.01 27.59
CA ASP A 794 -1.44 -14.53 28.22
C ASP A 794 -1.98 -15.73 27.43
N VAL A 795 -1.63 -16.93 27.87
CA VAL A 795 -1.93 -18.19 27.19
C VAL A 795 -3.07 -18.89 27.94
N TYR A 796 -4.28 -18.81 27.39
CA TYR A 796 -5.48 -19.40 28.00
C TYR A 796 -5.73 -18.99 29.47
N GLY A 797 -5.31 -17.78 29.86
CA GLY A 797 -5.41 -17.25 31.23
C GLY A 797 -4.19 -17.54 32.12
N GLU A 798 -3.18 -18.24 31.62
CA GLU A 798 -1.91 -18.50 32.30
C GLU A 798 -0.78 -17.65 31.69
N MET A 799 0.00 -16.99 32.54
CA MET A 799 1.12 -16.14 32.10
C MET A 799 2.34 -17.00 31.82
N VAL A 800 2.73 -17.08 30.54
CA VAL A 800 3.88 -17.88 30.07
C VAL A 800 4.96 -16.95 29.55
N ASP A 801 6.19 -17.15 29.99
CA ASP A 801 7.34 -16.39 29.48
C ASP A 801 7.96 -17.07 28.27
N VAL A 802 8.13 -16.33 27.19
CA VAL A 802 8.77 -16.79 25.96
C VAL A 802 10.03 -15.96 25.73
N PHE A 803 11.16 -16.65 25.66
CA PHE A 803 12.45 -16.08 25.35
C PHE A 803 12.78 -16.39 23.88
N VAL A 804 13.13 -15.37 23.09
CA VAL A 804 13.66 -15.55 21.73
C VAL A 804 15.10 -15.08 21.71
N PHE A 805 16.04 -15.91 21.24
CA PHE A 805 17.47 -15.60 21.36
C PHE A 805 18.27 -16.02 20.12
N HIS A 806 19.09 -15.09 19.60
CA HIS A 806 20.07 -15.37 18.56
C HIS A 806 21.48 -15.25 19.15
N SER A 807 22.18 -16.38 19.32
CA SER A 807 23.54 -16.37 19.86
C SER A 807 24.57 -15.87 18.87
N GLY A 808 25.68 -15.33 19.38
CA GLY A 808 26.85 -14.97 18.58
C GLY A 808 27.53 -16.17 17.90
N GLN A 809 28.45 -15.87 16.99
CA GLN A 809 29.04 -16.85 16.08
C GLN A 809 29.99 -17.86 16.75
N GLU A 810 30.35 -18.91 16.01
CA GLU A 810 31.22 -19.96 16.51
C GLU A 810 32.62 -19.44 16.84
N GLU A 811 33.11 -18.50 16.03
CA GLU A 811 34.44 -17.91 16.02
C GLU A 811 34.78 -17.12 17.29
N ASP A 812 33.77 -16.74 18.08
CA ASP A 812 33.92 -15.96 19.32
C ASP A 812 33.45 -16.75 20.56
N PRO A 813 34.25 -17.74 21.05
CA PRO A 813 33.87 -18.57 22.19
C PRO A 813 33.57 -17.81 23.48
N GLU A 814 34.29 -16.71 23.75
CA GLU A 814 34.10 -15.92 24.97
C GLU A 814 32.79 -15.15 24.95
N ASP A 815 32.41 -14.59 23.80
CA ASP A 815 31.11 -13.95 23.61
C ASP A 815 29.99 -14.97 23.87
N ARG A 816 30.06 -16.16 23.25
CA ARG A 816 29.06 -17.22 23.47
C ARG A 816 29.00 -17.68 24.93
N ARG A 817 30.15 -17.79 25.62
CA ARG A 817 30.18 -18.14 27.05
C ARG A 817 29.43 -17.09 27.87
N LEU A 818 29.77 -15.80 27.72
CA LEU A 818 29.13 -14.70 28.44
C LEU A 818 27.63 -14.57 28.12
N GLN A 819 27.26 -14.77 26.86
CA GLN A 819 25.86 -14.78 26.42
C GLN A 819 25.09 -15.94 27.08
N SER A 820 25.66 -17.14 27.11
CA SER A 820 25.04 -18.31 27.74
C SER A 820 24.81 -18.11 29.23
N GLU A 821 25.78 -17.53 29.95
CA GLU A 821 25.68 -17.23 31.38
C GLU A 821 24.63 -16.16 31.67
N TYR A 822 24.54 -15.12 30.82
CA TYR A 822 23.53 -14.07 30.96
C TYR A 822 22.12 -14.64 30.75
N LEU A 823 21.91 -15.37 29.64
CA LEU A 823 20.60 -15.92 29.32
C LEU A 823 20.15 -16.97 30.33
N SER A 824 21.05 -17.83 30.80
CA SER A 824 20.75 -18.81 31.84
C SER A 824 20.25 -18.15 33.12
N LYS A 825 20.89 -17.06 33.57
CA LYS A 825 20.42 -16.27 34.72
C LYS A 825 19.10 -15.57 34.46
N LEU A 826 18.91 -15.02 33.25
CA LEU A 826 17.67 -14.34 32.86
C LEU A 826 16.48 -15.31 32.90
N MET A 827 16.61 -16.47 32.24
CA MET A 827 15.58 -17.52 32.27
C MET A 827 15.36 -18.03 33.70
N GLY A 828 16.43 -18.26 34.47
CA GLY A 828 16.38 -18.72 35.86
C GLY A 828 15.65 -17.76 36.80
N ALA A 829 15.70 -16.46 36.54
CA ALA A 829 15.03 -15.44 37.34
C ALA A 829 13.50 -15.46 37.19
N SER A 830 12.96 -16.00 36.09
CA SER A 830 11.51 -16.10 35.93
C SER A 830 10.91 -17.23 36.78
N PRO A 831 9.91 -16.94 37.64
CA PRO A 831 9.18 -17.96 38.39
C PRO A 831 8.02 -18.59 37.59
N ARG A 832 7.76 -18.10 36.36
CA ARG A 832 6.65 -18.54 35.52
C ARG A 832 7.03 -19.76 34.67
N PRO A 833 6.05 -20.51 34.15
CA PRO A 833 6.30 -21.44 33.07
C PRO A 833 6.96 -20.72 31.90
N SER A 834 7.95 -21.34 31.25
CA SER A 834 8.72 -20.65 30.20
C SER A 834 9.11 -21.54 29.04
N ILE A 835 9.34 -20.91 27.89
CA ILE A 835 9.84 -21.50 26.65
C ILE A 835 11.00 -20.64 26.14
N LEU A 836 12.13 -21.26 25.77
CA LEU A 836 13.18 -20.64 24.97
C LEU A 836 13.05 -21.11 23.53
N LEU A 837 13.10 -20.17 22.59
CA LEU A 837 13.11 -20.37 21.15
C LEU A 837 14.41 -19.74 20.63
N SER A 838 15.42 -20.54 20.30
CA SER A 838 16.75 -19.98 20.09
C SER A 838 17.61 -20.65 19.03
N TYR A 839 18.64 -19.92 18.60
CA TYR A 839 19.78 -20.40 17.83
C TYR A 839 21.04 -20.32 18.69
N LEU A 840 21.59 -21.46 19.10
CA LEU A 840 22.61 -21.55 20.16
C LEU A 840 24.02 -21.87 19.68
N VAL A 841 24.20 -22.41 18.46
CA VAL A 841 25.51 -22.82 17.92
C VAL A 841 26.26 -23.73 18.90
N THR A 842 25.61 -24.81 19.32
CA THR A 842 26.20 -25.73 20.30
C THR A 842 25.73 -27.16 20.02
N LYS A 843 26.47 -28.16 20.50
CA LYS A 843 26.02 -29.56 20.43
C LYS A 843 25.25 -29.92 21.69
N PRO A 844 24.19 -30.75 21.59
CA PRO A 844 23.51 -31.27 22.77
C PRO A 844 24.49 -31.92 23.73
N LEU A 845 24.32 -31.67 25.03
CA LEU A 845 25.14 -32.22 26.14
C LEU A 845 26.61 -31.74 26.20
N GLU A 846 27.05 -30.86 25.30
CA GLU A 846 28.44 -30.41 25.23
C GLU A 846 28.60 -28.90 25.53
N GLY A 847 29.66 -28.52 26.23
CA GLY A 847 30.03 -27.12 26.43
C GLY A 847 28.90 -26.25 27.00
N ASN A 848 28.62 -25.13 26.32
CA ASN A 848 27.63 -24.13 26.73
C ASN A 848 26.19 -24.67 26.79
N TYR A 849 25.88 -25.79 26.13
CA TYR A 849 24.60 -26.48 26.31
C TYR A 849 24.29 -26.69 27.80
N ASN A 850 25.29 -27.12 28.59
CA ASN A 850 25.13 -27.38 30.02
C ASN A 850 24.99 -26.10 30.86
N THR A 851 25.14 -24.92 30.25
CA THR A 851 24.82 -23.63 30.88
C THR A 851 23.35 -23.29 30.65
N TYR A 852 22.85 -23.51 29.43
CA TYR A 852 21.45 -23.28 29.05
C TYR A 852 20.48 -24.30 29.66
N VAL A 853 20.91 -25.57 29.77
CA VAL A 853 20.16 -26.66 30.40
C VAL A 853 20.83 -26.98 31.73
N SER A 854 20.49 -26.19 32.74
CA SER A 854 21.12 -26.25 34.07
C SER A 854 20.16 -25.90 35.18
N ASP A 855 20.50 -26.26 36.41
CA ASP A 855 19.76 -25.85 37.62
C ASP A 855 19.65 -24.32 37.76
N VAL A 856 20.61 -23.57 37.19
CA VAL A 856 20.59 -22.10 37.20
C VAL A 856 19.45 -21.57 36.34
N SER A 857 19.32 -22.09 35.12
CA SER A 857 18.24 -21.72 34.20
C SER A 857 16.88 -22.33 34.60
N GLY A 858 16.91 -23.50 35.23
CA GLY A 858 15.75 -24.37 35.41
C GLY A 858 15.16 -24.94 34.11
N MET A 859 15.82 -24.74 32.96
CA MET A 859 15.29 -25.13 31.66
C MET A 859 15.62 -26.59 31.32
N HIS A 860 14.74 -27.21 30.56
CA HIS A 860 14.86 -28.56 30.05
C HIS A 860 14.76 -28.58 28.53
N ASP A 861 15.51 -29.46 27.90
CA ASP A 861 15.53 -29.58 26.44
C ASP A 861 14.26 -30.27 25.90
N ILE A 862 13.75 -29.76 24.78
CA ILE A 862 12.64 -30.36 24.03
C ILE A 862 12.92 -31.80 23.60
N ASP A 863 14.18 -32.21 23.37
CA ASP A 863 14.56 -33.61 23.23
C ASP A 863 16.07 -33.85 23.41
N PRO A 864 16.54 -34.24 24.60
CA PRO A 864 17.97 -34.51 24.84
C PRO A 864 18.57 -35.65 23.99
N SER A 865 17.73 -36.49 23.36
CA SER A 865 18.20 -37.59 22.51
C SER A 865 18.38 -37.21 21.03
N ASP A 866 17.90 -36.02 20.64
CA ASP A 866 18.14 -35.43 19.33
C ASP A 866 19.56 -34.85 19.26
N TRP A 867 20.50 -35.74 18.94
CA TRP A 867 21.95 -35.48 18.93
C TRP A 867 22.41 -34.67 17.71
N ASP A 868 21.60 -34.60 16.64
CA ASP A 868 21.92 -33.96 15.36
C ASP A 868 21.38 -32.52 15.29
N ARG A 869 21.42 -31.82 16.42
CA ARG A 869 21.12 -30.38 16.51
C ARG A 869 22.40 -29.57 16.67
N TRP A 870 22.40 -28.39 16.09
CA TRP A 870 23.52 -27.46 16.13
C TRP A 870 23.04 -26.02 16.27
N CYS A 871 22.13 -25.63 15.38
CA CYS A 871 21.60 -24.28 15.28
C CYS A 871 20.43 -24.08 16.26
N GLU A 872 19.27 -24.66 15.95
CA GLU A 872 18.01 -24.35 16.61
C GLU A 872 17.72 -25.22 17.84
N TYR A 873 17.14 -24.59 18.85
CA TYR A 873 16.77 -25.21 20.12
C TYR A 873 15.43 -24.68 20.62
N ILE A 874 14.64 -25.60 21.17
CA ILE A 874 13.51 -25.28 22.04
C ILE A 874 13.85 -25.81 23.44
N LEU A 875 13.84 -24.93 24.44
CA LEU A 875 13.91 -25.34 25.84
C LEU A 875 12.62 -24.94 26.55
N TYR A 876 12.27 -25.60 27.65
CA TYR A 876 11.08 -25.27 28.42
C TYR A 876 11.25 -25.56 29.91
N LYS A 877 10.40 -24.95 30.73
CA LYS A 877 10.25 -25.30 32.15
C LYS A 877 8.83 -25.04 32.63
N GLY A 878 8.38 -25.83 33.59
CA GLY A 878 7.07 -25.64 34.23
C GLY A 878 5.87 -25.90 33.32
N LEU A 879 6.07 -26.47 32.12
CA LEU A 879 5.04 -26.78 31.12
C LEU A 879 5.13 -28.25 30.73
N LYS A 880 3.99 -28.92 30.55
CA LYS A 880 3.97 -30.29 30.03
C LYS A 880 4.15 -30.29 28.50
N ARG A 881 5.35 -30.71 28.03
CA ARG A 881 5.61 -31.02 26.62
C ARG A 881 4.78 -32.23 26.18
N THR A 882 4.09 -32.11 25.05
CA THR A 882 3.28 -33.20 24.46
C THR A 882 3.86 -33.71 23.15
N GLY A 883 4.59 -32.88 22.40
CA GLY A 883 5.24 -33.32 21.17
C GLY A 883 6.36 -32.41 20.68
N TYR A 884 7.16 -32.94 19.76
CA TYR A 884 8.29 -32.29 19.11
C TYR A 884 8.41 -32.76 17.66
N ALA A 885 8.67 -31.83 16.74
CA ALA A 885 8.86 -32.11 15.32
C ALA A 885 9.97 -31.26 14.71
N ARG A 886 10.73 -31.85 13.79
CA ARG A 886 11.68 -31.17 12.90
C ARG A 886 11.15 -31.19 11.47
N VAL A 887 10.98 -30.03 10.85
CA VAL A 887 10.36 -29.90 9.53
C VAL A 887 11.35 -29.35 8.53
N SER A 888 11.51 -30.03 7.39
CA SER A 888 12.52 -29.68 6.40
C SER A 888 12.29 -28.29 5.83
N ARG A 889 13.39 -27.57 5.62
CA ARG A 889 13.42 -26.20 5.07
C ARG A 889 13.15 -26.08 3.58
N HIS A 890 13.26 -27.20 2.85
CA HIS A 890 13.30 -27.23 1.39
C HIS A 890 14.34 -26.22 0.83
N THR A 891 13.90 -25.23 0.04
CA THR A 891 14.74 -24.15 -0.49
C THR A 891 14.50 -22.80 0.17
N ILE A 892 13.69 -22.70 1.23
CA ILE A 892 13.29 -21.41 1.85
C ILE A 892 14.46 -20.71 2.53
N THR A 893 15.26 -21.48 3.27
CA THR A 893 16.37 -21.01 4.09
C THR A 893 17.40 -22.15 4.22
N ASP A 894 18.44 -21.96 5.02
CA ASP A 894 19.54 -22.90 5.32
C ASP A 894 19.31 -23.76 6.57
N THR A 895 18.38 -23.36 7.45
CA THR A 895 17.98 -24.07 8.68
C THR A 895 16.57 -24.68 8.59
N GLU A 896 16.39 -25.87 9.16
CA GLU A 896 15.06 -26.44 9.38
C GLU A 896 14.17 -25.63 10.32
N LEU A 897 12.89 -25.95 10.39
CA LEU A 897 11.97 -25.41 11.38
C LEU A 897 11.77 -26.44 12.50
N GLN A 898 12.07 -26.06 13.75
CA GLN A 898 11.74 -26.85 14.94
C GLN A 898 10.43 -26.40 15.58
N VAL A 899 9.59 -27.36 16.00
CA VAL A 899 8.28 -27.09 16.59
C VAL A 899 8.02 -27.98 17.81
N GLY A 900 7.59 -27.39 18.93
CA GLY A 900 7.16 -28.08 20.14
C GLY A 900 5.70 -27.80 20.47
N LYS A 901 4.99 -28.80 21.03
CA LYS A 901 3.62 -28.66 21.55
C LYS A 901 3.61 -28.75 23.07
N PHE A 902 2.93 -27.82 23.73
CA PHE A 902 2.86 -27.73 25.19
C PHE A 902 1.39 -27.70 25.64
N LEU A 903 1.07 -28.49 26.66
CA LEU A 903 -0.23 -28.47 27.32
C LEU A 903 -0.20 -27.46 28.46
N ILE A 904 -1.10 -26.49 28.39
CA ILE A 904 -1.19 -25.39 29.35
C ILE A 904 -2.06 -25.79 30.55
N GLY A 905 -1.63 -25.42 31.76
CA GLY A 905 -2.25 -25.80 33.03
C GLY A 905 -1.75 -27.12 33.65
N GLU A 906 -0.89 -27.87 32.96
CA GLU A 906 -0.21 -29.06 33.51
C GLU A 906 1.30 -28.87 33.57
N LYS A 907 1.92 -29.30 34.67
CA LYS A 907 3.37 -29.26 34.85
C LYS A 907 4.03 -30.52 34.29
N GLU A 908 5.28 -30.37 33.88
CA GLU A 908 6.13 -31.50 33.50
C GLU A 908 6.38 -32.49 34.66
N PRO A 909 6.66 -33.77 34.37
CA PRO A 909 7.06 -34.74 35.38
C PRO A 909 8.41 -34.39 36.04
N GLU A 910 8.54 -34.64 37.35
CA GLU A 910 9.77 -34.30 38.11
C GLU A 910 11.01 -35.08 37.67
N THR A 911 10.83 -36.34 37.24
CA THR A 911 11.97 -37.18 36.83
C THR A 911 12.23 -37.07 35.34
N ALA A 912 13.51 -36.94 34.96
CA ALA A 912 13.91 -36.88 33.55
C ALA A 912 13.45 -38.11 32.75
N LYS A 913 13.40 -39.29 33.37
CA LYS A 913 12.91 -40.53 32.74
C LYS A 913 11.42 -40.45 32.39
N ALA A 914 10.59 -39.90 33.27
CA ALA A 914 9.17 -39.74 33.01
C ALA A 914 8.91 -38.64 31.98
N ARG A 915 9.60 -37.50 32.11
CA ARG A 915 9.49 -36.37 31.17
C ARG A 915 9.86 -36.75 29.74
N ASN A 916 10.89 -37.58 29.57
CA ASN A 916 11.37 -38.04 28.27
C ASN A 916 10.81 -39.41 27.83
N ALA A 917 9.75 -39.91 28.48
CA ALA A 917 9.10 -41.14 28.07
C ALA A 917 8.30 -40.91 26.78
N LEU A 918 8.69 -41.58 25.70
CA LEU A 918 7.99 -41.53 24.42
C LEU A 918 6.71 -42.37 24.46
N ILE A 919 5.66 -41.86 23.82
CA ILE A 919 4.40 -42.57 23.58
C ILE A 919 4.11 -42.65 22.09
N SER A 920 3.35 -43.67 21.69
CA SER A 920 2.93 -43.83 20.30
C SER A 920 1.79 -42.87 19.97
N GLU A 921 1.73 -42.41 18.72
CA GLU A 921 0.76 -41.39 18.29
C GLU A 921 -0.71 -41.82 18.49
N ASP A 922 -1.02 -43.12 18.42
CA ASP A 922 -2.35 -43.67 18.68
C ASP A 922 -2.84 -43.38 20.12
N GLN A 923 -1.92 -43.15 21.05
CA GLN A 923 -2.23 -42.79 22.45
C GLN A 923 -2.43 -41.28 22.63
N VAL A 924 -2.10 -40.46 21.63
CA VAL A 924 -2.19 -39.00 21.67
C VAL A 924 -3.57 -38.56 21.16
N PRO A 925 -4.32 -37.71 21.88
CA PRO A 925 -5.57 -37.14 21.37
C PRO A 925 -5.36 -36.36 20.07
N GLU A 926 -6.34 -36.39 19.16
CA GLU A 926 -6.20 -35.84 17.81
C GLU A 926 -5.78 -34.36 17.79
N GLY A 927 -6.40 -33.49 18.61
CA GLY A 927 -6.02 -32.06 18.72
C GLY A 927 -4.61 -31.80 19.27
N ARG A 928 -3.95 -32.82 19.83
CA ARG A 928 -2.55 -32.73 20.30
C ARG A 928 -1.54 -33.28 19.29
N ARG A 929 -2.00 -33.91 18.21
CA ARG A 929 -1.13 -34.46 17.16
C ARG A 929 -0.63 -33.34 16.25
N PHE A 930 0.50 -33.57 15.59
CA PHE A 930 0.94 -32.70 14.52
C PHE A 930 0.22 -33.03 13.19
N PRO A 931 0.15 -32.08 12.25
CA PRO A 931 -0.53 -32.28 10.96
C PRO A 931 0.04 -33.43 10.13
N GLN A 932 -0.82 -34.36 9.70
CA GLN A 932 -0.38 -35.52 8.90
C GLN A 932 0.19 -35.15 7.52
N LEU A 933 -0.09 -33.93 7.05
CA LEU A 933 0.32 -33.41 5.74
C LEU A 933 1.84 -33.48 5.48
N PHE A 934 2.65 -33.42 6.53
CA PHE A 934 4.12 -33.42 6.41
C PHE A 934 4.77 -34.81 6.49
N ARG A 935 3.99 -35.90 6.60
CA ARG A 935 4.53 -37.27 6.55
C ARG A 935 4.91 -37.66 5.11
N GLY A 936 5.84 -38.61 4.97
CA GLY A 936 6.28 -39.14 3.67
C GLY A 936 6.99 -38.08 2.83
N GLU A 937 6.51 -37.85 1.60
CA GLU A 937 7.07 -36.79 0.73
C GLU A 937 6.66 -35.37 1.18
N GLY A 938 5.69 -35.26 2.09
CA GLY A 938 5.22 -34.00 2.64
C GLY A 938 4.52 -33.10 1.61
N VAL A 939 4.61 -31.78 1.81
CA VAL A 939 3.94 -30.76 1.00
C VAL A 939 4.91 -29.69 0.54
N ARG A 940 4.95 -29.40 -0.77
CA ARG A 940 5.85 -28.39 -1.37
C ARG A 940 7.34 -28.53 -0.97
N GLY A 941 7.79 -29.77 -0.75
CA GLY A 941 9.15 -30.12 -0.33
C GLY A 941 9.40 -30.05 1.19
N HIS A 942 8.40 -29.66 1.98
CA HIS A 942 8.43 -29.66 3.44
C HIS A 942 7.89 -30.97 3.99
N ARG A 943 8.68 -31.66 4.82
CA ARG A 943 8.31 -32.93 5.46
C ARG A 943 8.92 -33.04 6.86
N TYR A 944 8.38 -33.93 7.69
CA TYR A 944 9.08 -34.34 8.90
C TYR A 944 10.41 -34.98 8.50
N HIS A 945 11.51 -34.48 9.07
CA HIS A 945 12.86 -34.95 8.76
C HIS A 945 13.61 -35.25 10.06
N VAL A 946 14.76 -35.92 9.92
CA VAL A 946 15.56 -36.53 11.01
C VAL A 946 14.90 -37.75 11.64
N PHE A 947 13.61 -37.68 11.98
CA PHE A 947 12.86 -38.80 12.57
C PHE A 947 11.81 -39.41 11.64
N ASP A 948 11.58 -38.80 10.46
CA ASP A 948 10.50 -39.10 9.51
C ASP A 948 9.06 -38.96 10.08
N GLU A 949 8.92 -38.67 11.37
CA GLU A 949 7.67 -38.43 12.08
C GLU A 949 7.86 -37.54 13.33
N PRO A 950 6.78 -36.91 13.85
CA PRO A 950 6.84 -36.23 15.13
C PRO A 950 7.02 -37.20 16.30
N ARG A 951 7.68 -36.74 17.37
CA ARG A 951 7.81 -37.46 18.64
C ARG A 951 6.78 -36.96 19.64
N TYR A 952 6.21 -37.86 20.44
CA TYR A 952 5.21 -37.55 21.46
C TYR A 952 5.63 -38.08 22.83
N TYR A 953 5.18 -37.40 23.90
CA TYR A 953 5.61 -37.66 25.28
C TYR A 953 4.42 -37.81 26.24
N ALA A 954 4.60 -38.64 27.28
CA ALA A 954 3.56 -39.04 28.26
C ALA A 954 3.06 -37.92 29.19
#